data_AF-A0A0K2YP96-F1
#
_entry.id   AF-A0A0K2YP96-F1
#
_cell.length_a   1.000
_cell.length_b   1.000
_cell.length_c   1.000
_cell.angle_alpha   90.00
_cell.angle_beta   90.00
_cell.angle_gamma   90.00
#
_symmetry.space_group_name_H-M   'P 1'
#
loop_
_entity.id
_entity.type
_entity.pdbx_description
1 polymer ?
#
loop_
_entity_poly.entity_id
_entity_poly.type
_entity_poly.pdbx_seq_one_letter_code
_entity_poly.pdbx_strand_id
1 'polypeptide(L)'
;MPAESDATVVPTSPPAPDRSAPRIARLIAVVAGLVGFLLAIATPLLPVSQQSASVSWPQNGELTGVDAPLVTYEPLSLDMHIPCSVFAGLPDGGTVVSTVPKNAPDADEVGLSVTVGSDAERTVAVDLRGTRLVSAPLAEVGGCTALLVRSDADATTASFAPVSASGPEADEKDSRVEGDQRPQMVGFFTDLQGGAPNASGGTAPAGLQVTADIDSRFTSTPTAFKVLAMVVGVLATVLSLIALHRLDLTDGRRARRFLPRHWLRFTGVDAVVIGTLIVWHFIGANTSDDGYLLTMARASEHSGYMANYYRWFGVSEAPFGWYYDVLAAMTNVSTASTWMRLPSLVAGILCWLVISREVIPRLGRAVRRNRIAVWTAGLVFLSFWLPYNNGLRPEPIIALGALLTWCSIERAIATGRLLPAAIGVLIAAFSLAAGPTGVIAVAALIVSLRPLVNLVVARARVVGVAALLAPVLAAGAVVLIAIFADQTLGGVLEAIKVRTAIGPNVQWFGEYQRYEALLNISPDGSLARRFGVFAMFLCLIVCAMLLLRGRGRIPGAAAGPSRRILGIVFVSLLLMMSTPTKWTHHFGVYAGLAGSIAAVTAVGLAAATVRSSRNRALFASGVLFLLALAFTGSNGWWYVSSYGIPWWDKPPSISGKPFSTGFLVLAVLALLYAGWQHLREPYRGPEQPVRPGLRTLVASPLTVAAAFIVLVEVLSLAKGAVGQYPAYSLARSNIDTLTGDTCALANDVLVEPDANAGMLTPVDATPDPLGAGENTGFTPNGVAGDLTADEEFKAAGGANTVDTGSNETTGTTSAGTGGGSGDAGVNGSTVALPFGLDPATTPVLGSYGANEPAHLTSGWYALPERSEDTPLLVVTAAGRIRYVDPDGIVTEGQELLVEYGSRRPSGDVEVRGAVAPIDIGPAPSWRNLRIPMEQIPADADAVRIVADDTDLTPKQWLAVTPPRLPQTQTLQDVVGSEAPVLLDWSVGLSFPCQRPFDHRYGVAEAPEFRILPDRVGADSTNAWQDAFGGGPLGWVDLLLVAETMPSYLNDDWARDWGSLERYEPIDPSATTATVDTETVTRSGLWSPGPIAAR
;
A
#
# COMPACT_ATOMS: atom_id res chain seq x y z
N MET A 1 85.10 49.63 38.48
CA MET A 1 84.58 48.52 39.32
C MET A 1 83.09 48.78 39.55
N PRO A 2 82.23 47.77 39.74
CA PRO A 2 82.03 46.51 38.99
C PRO A 2 80.51 46.33 38.62
N ALA A 3 80.14 45.63 37.55
CA ALA A 3 79.72 44.20 37.42
C ALA A 3 78.40 43.78 38.12
N GLU A 4 77.41 43.34 37.32
CA GLU A 4 76.35 42.35 37.64
C GLU A 4 75.72 41.90 36.31
N SER A 5 76.16 40.77 35.73
CA SER A 5 75.58 39.41 35.81
C SER A 5 74.31 39.19 34.97
N ASP A 6 74.52 38.78 33.71
CA ASP A 6 73.51 38.26 32.79
C ASP A 6 73.10 36.83 33.23
N ALA A 7 71.86 36.68 33.69
CA ALA A 7 71.27 35.38 33.98
C ALA A 7 70.56 34.83 32.73
N THR A 8 71.13 33.78 32.16
CA THR A 8 70.55 32.99 31.06
C THR A 8 69.27 32.29 31.53
N VAL A 9 68.13 32.75 31.02
CA VAL A 9 66.83 32.05 31.14
C VAL A 9 66.89 30.79 30.27
N VAL A 10 66.99 29.62 30.91
CA VAL A 10 66.82 28.32 30.26
C VAL A 10 65.35 28.20 29.81
N PRO A 11 65.07 28.00 28.51
CA PRO A 11 63.71 27.71 28.08
C PRO A 11 63.33 26.32 28.59
N THR A 12 62.35 26.27 29.49
CA THR A 12 61.72 25.01 29.88
C THR A 12 61.18 24.32 28.63
N SER A 13 61.78 23.18 28.29
CA SER A 13 61.31 22.27 27.24
C SER A 13 59.80 22.04 27.40
N PRO A 14 58.97 22.21 26.36
CA PRO A 14 57.57 21.82 26.45
C PRO A 14 57.50 20.33 26.82
N PRO A 15 56.54 19.90 27.67
CA PRO A 15 56.41 18.50 28.03
C PRO A 15 56.31 17.66 26.77
N ALA A 16 57.11 16.59 26.71
CA ALA A 16 57.08 15.66 25.59
C ALA A 16 55.63 15.19 25.38
N PRO A 17 55.10 15.21 24.14
CA PRO A 17 53.73 14.79 23.89
C PRO A 17 53.56 13.36 24.37
N ASP A 18 52.60 13.15 25.26
CA ASP A 18 52.29 11.84 25.83
C ASP A 18 51.92 10.86 24.71
N ARG A 19 52.85 9.96 24.38
CA ARG A 19 52.71 8.99 23.29
C ARG A 19 51.82 7.80 23.68
N SER A 20 51.31 7.73 24.92
CA SER A 20 50.49 6.62 25.42
C SER A 20 49.02 6.69 24.96
N ALA A 21 48.41 7.88 25.00
CA ALA A 21 47.03 8.13 24.59
C ALA A 21 46.68 7.67 23.14
N PRO A 22 47.51 7.93 22.10
CA PRO A 22 47.23 7.44 20.75
C PRO A 22 47.39 5.92 20.61
N ARG A 23 48.18 5.25 21.46
CA ARG A 23 48.32 3.78 21.44
C ARG A 23 47.09 3.08 22.00
N ILE A 24 46.52 3.59 23.09
CA ILE A 24 45.31 3.04 23.72
C ILE A 24 44.11 3.21 22.77
N ALA A 25 43.91 4.42 22.24
CA ALA A 25 42.84 4.67 21.27
C ALA A 25 42.97 3.79 20.01
N ARG A 26 44.19 3.53 19.55
CA ARG A 26 44.45 2.61 18.43
C ARG A 26 44.02 1.18 18.75
N LEU A 27 44.38 0.67 19.93
CA LEU A 27 44.01 -0.68 20.36
C LEU A 27 42.48 -0.81 20.49
N ILE A 28 41.84 0.16 21.14
CA ILE A 28 40.38 0.16 21.32
C ILE A 28 39.67 0.20 19.96
N ALA A 29 40.10 1.05 19.02
CA ALA A 29 39.51 1.13 17.69
C ALA A 29 39.57 -0.20 16.93
N VAL A 30 40.68 -0.95 17.06
CA VAL A 30 40.82 -2.28 16.44
C VAL A 30 39.97 -3.31 17.17
N VAL A 31 40.15 -3.48 18.48
CA VAL A 31 39.49 -4.56 19.24
C VAL A 31 37.99 -4.36 19.27
N ALA A 32 37.51 -3.18 19.67
CA ALA A 32 36.07 -2.91 19.74
C ALA A 32 35.44 -2.88 18.34
N GLY A 33 36.17 -2.41 17.32
CA GLY A 33 35.69 -2.44 15.93
C GLY A 33 35.53 -3.87 15.40
N LEU A 34 36.53 -4.74 15.62
CA LEU A 34 36.44 -6.14 15.20
C LEU A 34 35.38 -6.91 16.00
N VAL A 35 35.27 -6.69 17.30
CA VAL A 35 34.21 -7.30 18.13
C VAL A 35 32.83 -6.86 17.65
N GLY A 36 32.61 -5.55 17.43
CA GLY A 36 31.33 -5.05 16.92
C GLY A 36 30.97 -5.64 15.55
N PHE A 37 31.96 -5.71 14.65
CA PHE A 37 31.79 -6.32 13.32
C PHE A 37 31.45 -7.82 13.38
N LEU A 38 32.22 -8.60 14.16
CA LEU A 38 32.02 -10.04 14.27
C LEU A 38 30.69 -10.39 14.94
N LEU A 39 30.29 -9.66 15.99
CA LEU A 39 29.00 -9.88 16.65
C LEU A 39 27.82 -9.51 15.74
N ALA A 40 27.95 -8.44 14.95
CA ALA A 40 26.92 -8.08 13.97
C ALA A 40 26.74 -9.15 12.88
N ILE A 41 27.83 -9.73 12.37
CA ILE A 41 27.78 -10.82 11.39
C ILE A 41 27.27 -12.12 12.02
N ALA A 42 27.59 -12.38 13.29
CA ALA A 42 27.15 -13.59 13.98
C ALA A 42 25.66 -13.54 14.35
N THR A 43 25.09 -12.36 14.60
CA THR A 43 23.69 -12.16 15.02
C THR A 43 22.65 -12.97 14.24
N PRO A 44 22.64 -12.99 12.88
CA PRO A 44 21.71 -13.80 12.10
C PRO A 44 21.78 -15.32 12.33
N LEU A 45 22.91 -15.82 12.86
CA LEU A 45 23.17 -17.25 13.09
C LEU A 45 22.88 -17.67 14.53
N LEU A 46 22.65 -16.72 15.43
CA LEU A 46 22.42 -16.97 16.84
C LEU A 46 21.04 -17.61 17.09
N PRO A 47 20.93 -18.43 18.14
CA PRO A 47 19.68 -19.14 18.43
C PRO A 47 18.55 -18.19 18.85
N VAL A 48 17.33 -18.59 18.50
CA VAL A 48 16.07 -17.92 18.84
C VAL A 48 15.14 -18.88 19.58
N SER A 49 14.22 -18.33 20.36
CA SER A 49 13.12 -19.05 20.99
C SER A 49 11.88 -18.90 20.11
N GLN A 50 11.51 -19.96 19.41
CA GLN A 50 10.33 -20.03 18.55
C GLN A 50 9.14 -20.57 19.36
N GLN A 51 7.95 -20.00 19.15
CA GLN A 51 6.70 -20.63 19.61
C GLN A 51 6.21 -21.58 18.52
N SER A 52 6.47 -22.88 18.70
CA SER A 52 5.93 -23.94 17.83
C SER A 52 4.45 -24.10 18.14
N ALA A 53 3.60 -24.21 17.13
CA ALA A 53 2.15 -24.27 17.30
C ALA A 53 1.55 -25.47 16.60
N SER A 54 0.49 -26.04 17.17
CA SER A 54 -0.30 -27.10 16.58
C SER A 54 -1.78 -26.94 16.91
N VAL A 55 -2.63 -27.50 16.07
CA VAL A 55 -4.08 -27.61 16.31
C VAL A 55 -4.45 -29.07 16.31
N SER A 56 -5.10 -29.51 17.38
CA SER A 56 -5.65 -30.85 17.50
C SER A 56 -7.17 -30.81 17.49
N TRP A 57 -7.79 -31.83 16.91
CA TRP A 57 -9.23 -32.07 16.89
C TRP A 57 -9.49 -33.58 17.04
N PRO A 58 -10.54 -34.03 17.75
CA PRO A 58 -11.60 -33.26 18.42
C PRO A 58 -11.12 -32.49 19.67
N GLN A 59 -11.67 -31.29 19.92
CA GLN A 59 -11.34 -30.46 21.09
C GLN A 59 -12.35 -30.68 22.22
N ASN A 60 -11.90 -30.71 23.48
CA ASN A 60 -12.74 -30.94 24.66
C ASN A 60 -13.56 -32.26 24.63
N GLY A 61 -13.20 -33.20 23.77
CA GLY A 61 -13.95 -34.43 23.54
C GLY A 61 -15.27 -34.21 22.79
N GLU A 62 -15.45 -33.07 22.12
CA GLU A 62 -16.64 -32.72 21.32
C GLU A 62 -16.32 -32.79 19.82
N LEU A 63 -17.28 -33.23 19.01
CA LEU A 63 -17.16 -33.32 17.55
C LEU A 63 -17.50 -32.00 16.83
N THR A 64 -17.54 -30.88 17.54
CA THR A 64 -17.78 -29.56 16.94
C THR A 64 -16.67 -29.22 15.96
N GLY A 65 -17.02 -28.70 14.77
CA GLY A 65 -16.05 -28.20 13.82
C GLY A 65 -15.25 -27.03 14.41
N VAL A 66 -14.02 -26.84 13.93
CA VAL A 66 -13.16 -25.76 14.41
C VAL A 66 -12.54 -24.95 13.28
N ASP A 67 -12.49 -23.62 13.45
CA ASP A 67 -11.88 -22.68 12.52
C ASP A 67 -10.44 -22.39 12.93
N ALA A 68 -9.52 -22.57 11.98
CA ALA A 68 -8.09 -22.28 12.11
C ALA A 68 -7.51 -21.84 10.75
N PRO A 69 -7.92 -20.67 10.21
CA PRO A 69 -7.43 -20.19 8.92
C PRO A 69 -5.92 -19.95 8.96
N LEU A 70 -5.16 -20.74 8.19
CA LEU A 70 -3.71 -20.64 8.18
C LEU A 70 -3.25 -19.51 7.25
N VAL A 71 -2.43 -18.60 7.77
CA VAL A 71 -1.85 -17.48 6.99
C VAL A 71 -0.92 -17.99 5.88
N THR A 72 -0.25 -19.13 6.12
CA THR A 72 0.59 -19.82 5.13
C THR A 72 -0.18 -20.78 4.22
N TYR A 73 -1.51 -20.83 4.36
CA TYR A 73 -2.48 -21.78 3.76
C TYR A 73 -2.31 -23.24 4.16
N GLU A 74 -1.08 -23.74 4.21
CA GLU A 74 -0.77 -25.14 4.47
C GLU A 74 -0.06 -25.31 5.83
N PRO A 75 -0.35 -26.40 6.57
CA PRO A 75 0.40 -26.74 7.78
C PRO A 75 1.81 -27.28 7.43
N LEU A 76 2.70 -27.42 8.42
CA LEU A 76 3.98 -28.12 8.25
C LEU A 76 3.76 -29.63 8.08
N SER A 77 2.88 -30.19 8.90
CA SER A 77 2.44 -31.59 8.84
C SER A 77 0.99 -31.72 9.26
N LEU A 78 0.30 -32.70 8.71
CA LEU A 78 -1.07 -33.08 9.05
C LEU A 78 -1.11 -34.60 9.26
N ASP A 79 -1.48 -35.03 10.46
CA ASP A 79 -1.64 -36.43 10.83
C ASP A 79 -3.09 -36.69 11.24
N MET A 80 -3.76 -37.64 10.59
CA MET A 80 -5.12 -38.09 10.91
C MET A 80 -5.11 -39.56 11.31
N HIS A 81 -5.71 -39.84 12.45
CA HIS A 81 -6.00 -41.18 12.95
C HIS A 81 -7.51 -41.29 13.18
N ILE A 82 -8.19 -41.94 12.24
CA ILE A 82 -9.65 -42.03 12.22
C ILE A 82 -10.06 -43.49 12.45
N PRO A 83 -10.64 -43.85 13.61
CA PRO A 83 -11.11 -45.21 13.85
C PRO A 83 -12.14 -45.62 12.80
N CYS A 84 -11.99 -46.80 12.22
CA CYS A 84 -12.87 -47.26 11.14
C CYS A 84 -14.34 -47.46 11.60
N SER A 85 -14.58 -47.56 12.91
CA SER A 85 -15.93 -47.54 13.50
C SER A 85 -16.68 -46.22 13.32
N VAL A 86 -15.96 -45.10 13.09
CA VAL A 86 -16.56 -43.77 12.92
C VAL A 86 -17.39 -43.68 11.64
N PHE A 87 -17.01 -44.41 10.59
CA PHE A 87 -17.71 -44.38 9.30
C PHE A 87 -19.16 -44.90 9.39
N ALA A 88 -19.46 -45.76 10.36
CA ALA A 88 -20.82 -46.22 10.62
C ALA A 88 -21.73 -45.10 11.16
N GLY A 89 -21.17 -44.01 11.70
CA GLY A 89 -21.88 -42.85 12.25
C GLY A 89 -22.52 -41.94 11.20
N LEU A 90 -22.26 -42.15 9.91
CA LEU A 90 -22.84 -41.39 8.79
C LEU A 90 -23.72 -42.28 7.92
N PRO A 91 -24.90 -42.74 8.41
CA PRO A 91 -25.73 -43.73 7.70
C PRO A 91 -26.16 -43.28 6.30
N ASP A 92 -26.36 -41.98 6.11
CA ASP A 92 -26.79 -41.37 4.84
C ASP A 92 -25.62 -40.85 3.99
N GLY A 93 -24.37 -41.14 4.40
CA GLY A 93 -23.17 -40.55 3.84
C GLY A 93 -22.86 -39.17 4.44
N GLY A 94 -21.71 -38.59 4.07
CA GLY A 94 -21.28 -37.28 4.56
C GLY A 94 -19.77 -37.17 4.75
N THR A 95 -19.35 -36.04 5.31
CA THR A 95 -17.96 -35.71 5.62
C THR A 95 -17.58 -36.21 7.01
N VAL A 96 -16.58 -37.08 7.09
CA VAL A 96 -15.99 -37.54 8.36
C VAL A 96 -15.11 -36.45 8.95
N VAL A 97 -14.19 -35.93 8.14
CA VAL A 97 -13.39 -34.75 8.45
C VAL A 97 -12.96 -34.11 7.15
N SER A 98 -12.93 -32.78 7.10
CA SER A 98 -12.40 -31.99 5.99
C SER A 98 -11.58 -30.83 6.52
N THR A 99 -10.53 -30.42 5.80
CA THR A 99 -9.71 -29.25 6.15
C THR A 99 -10.31 -27.91 5.70
N VAL A 100 -11.39 -27.98 4.91
CA VAL A 100 -12.15 -26.85 4.35
C VAL A 100 -13.65 -27.17 4.45
N PRO A 101 -14.55 -26.20 4.69
CA PRO A 101 -15.99 -26.43 4.66
C PRO A 101 -16.43 -27.02 3.30
N LYS A 102 -17.30 -28.03 3.32
CA LYS A 102 -17.72 -28.73 2.09
C LYS A 102 -18.40 -27.82 1.06
N ASN A 103 -19.14 -26.82 1.54
CA ASN A 103 -19.88 -25.88 0.67
C ASN A 103 -19.02 -24.68 0.24
N ALA A 104 -17.74 -24.65 0.61
CA ALA A 104 -16.84 -23.60 0.17
C ALA A 104 -16.54 -23.71 -1.33
N PRO A 105 -16.33 -22.57 -2.03
CA PRO A 105 -15.83 -22.56 -3.39
C PRO A 105 -14.53 -23.38 -3.49
N ASP A 106 -14.42 -24.21 -4.53
CA ASP A 106 -13.21 -24.99 -4.85
C ASP A 106 -12.67 -25.87 -3.70
N ALA A 107 -13.50 -26.21 -2.70
CA ALA A 107 -13.09 -26.96 -1.51
C ALA A 107 -12.37 -28.28 -1.88
N ASP A 108 -12.89 -28.99 -2.88
CA ASP A 108 -12.32 -30.24 -3.36
C ASP A 108 -10.97 -30.04 -4.07
N GLU A 109 -10.69 -28.87 -4.66
CA GLU A 109 -9.46 -28.59 -5.42
C GLU A 109 -8.27 -28.22 -4.51
N VAL A 110 -8.52 -27.68 -3.32
CA VAL A 110 -7.47 -27.14 -2.43
C VAL A 110 -7.31 -27.93 -1.12
N GLY A 111 -8.39 -28.52 -0.61
CA GLY A 111 -8.42 -29.17 0.70
C GLY A 111 -8.10 -30.67 0.69
N LEU A 112 -8.26 -31.28 1.85
CA LEU A 112 -8.33 -32.72 2.05
C LEU A 112 -9.65 -33.07 2.73
N SER A 113 -10.37 -34.04 2.17
CA SER A 113 -11.61 -34.54 2.74
C SER A 113 -11.60 -36.06 2.89
N VAL A 114 -12.16 -36.52 4.01
CA VAL A 114 -12.47 -37.94 4.25
C VAL A 114 -13.98 -38.06 4.26
N THR A 115 -14.54 -38.80 3.31
CA THR A 115 -15.99 -38.87 3.10
C THR A 115 -16.51 -40.31 3.11
N VAL A 116 -17.80 -40.45 3.42
CA VAL A 116 -18.57 -41.68 3.23
C VAL A 116 -19.62 -41.40 2.17
N GLY A 117 -19.58 -42.14 1.07
CA GLY A 117 -20.56 -42.05 0.00
C GLY A 117 -21.97 -42.43 0.46
N SER A 118 -22.97 -41.80 -0.17
CA SER A 118 -24.39 -42.12 -0.04
C SER A 118 -24.85 -43.19 -1.05
N ASP A 119 -23.89 -43.79 -1.77
CA ASP A 119 -24.10 -44.85 -2.74
C ASP A 119 -24.48 -46.17 -2.06
N ALA A 120 -25.05 -47.12 -2.83
CA ALA A 120 -25.48 -48.40 -2.28
C ALA A 120 -24.33 -49.21 -1.64
N GLU A 121 -23.11 -49.03 -2.14
CA GLU A 121 -21.89 -49.67 -1.62
C GLU A 121 -21.24 -48.91 -0.45
N ARG A 122 -21.69 -47.67 -0.18
CA ARG A 122 -21.21 -46.75 0.85
C ARG A 122 -19.68 -46.68 0.86
N THR A 123 -19.12 -46.05 -0.15
CA THR A 123 -17.67 -46.01 -0.33
C THR A 123 -17.01 -45.00 0.60
N VAL A 124 -16.02 -45.42 1.39
CA VAL A 124 -15.16 -44.52 2.16
C VAL A 124 -14.03 -44.02 1.25
N ALA A 125 -13.77 -42.72 1.25
CA ALA A 125 -12.81 -42.08 0.37
C ALA A 125 -11.94 -41.06 1.09
N VAL A 126 -10.67 -40.96 0.68
CA VAL A 126 -9.78 -39.85 1.01
C VAL A 126 -9.43 -39.12 -0.28
N ASP A 127 -9.88 -37.88 -0.38
CA ASP A 127 -9.64 -36.99 -1.51
C ASP A 127 -8.69 -35.88 -1.06
N LEU A 128 -7.67 -35.60 -1.88
CA LEU A 128 -6.68 -34.55 -1.67
C LEU A 128 -6.55 -33.74 -2.95
N ARG A 129 -6.92 -32.46 -2.92
CA ARG A 129 -6.74 -31.53 -4.04
C ARG A 129 -7.24 -32.09 -5.39
N GLY A 130 -8.48 -32.57 -5.40
CA GLY A 130 -9.15 -33.17 -6.55
C GLY A 130 -8.68 -34.58 -6.91
N THR A 131 -7.73 -35.15 -6.16
CA THR A 131 -7.17 -36.48 -6.41
C THR A 131 -7.59 -37.47 -5.32
N ARG A 132 -8.23 -38.56 -5.73
CA ARG A 132 -8.54 -39.70 -4.87
C ARG A 132 -7.26 -40.43 -4.47
N LEU A 133 -6.92 -40.41 -3.19
CA LEU A 133 -5.76 -41.14 -2.66
C LEU A 133 -6.08 -42.61 -2.45
N VAL A 134 -7.14 -42.89 -1.69
CA VAL A 134 -7.59 -44.24 -1.37
C VAL A 134 -9.12 -44.26 -1.30
N SER A 135 -9.72 -45.39 -1.71
CA SER A 135 -11.14 -45.65 -1.50
C SER A 135 -11.43 -47.12 -1.30
N ALA A 136 -12.40 -47.43 -0.45
CA ALA A 136 -12.86 -48.80 -0.22
C ALA A 136 -14.36 -48.82 0.18
N PRO A 137 -15.14 -49.83 -0.25
CA PRO A 137 -16.50 -50.02 0.23
C PRO A 137 -16.53 -50.20 1.75
N LEU A 138 -17.49 -49.58 2.45
CA LEU A 138 -17.57 -49.65 3.92
C LEU A 138 -17.62 -51.10 4.44
N ALA A 139 -18.22 -52.02 3.68
CA ALA A 139 -18.26 -53.45 4.00
C ALA A 139 -16.86 -54.10 4.05
N GLU A 140 -15.92 -53.66 3.21
CA GLU A 140 -14.53 -54.16 3.19
C GLU A 140 -13.66 -53.53 4.27
N VAL A 141 -14.03 -52.34 4.72
CA VAL A 141 -13.35 -51.60 5.79
C VAL A 141 -13.78 -52.10 7.18
N GLY A 142 -14.74 -53.03 7.29
CA GLY A 142 -15.20 -53.59 8.56
C GLY A 142 -14.13 -54.35 9.37
N GLY A 143 -13.04 -54.79 8.75
CA GLY A 143 -11.86 -55.39 9.42
C GLY A 143 -10.75 -54.39 9.78
N CYS A 144 -10.90 -53.12 9.40
CA CYS A 144 -9.96 -52.05 9.70
C CYS A 144 -10.10 -51.59 11.16
N THR A 145 -8.97 -51.30 11.79
CA THR A 145 -8.86 -50.58 13.07
C THR A 145 -8.91 -49.06 12.89
N ALA A 146 -8.13 -48.49 11.97
CA ALA A 146 -8.09 -47.05 11.71
C ALA A 146 -7.65 -46.70 10.29
N LEU A 147 -8.19 -45.61 9.75
CA LEU A 147 -7.63 -44.90 8.60
C LEU A 147 -6.53 -43.96 9.11
N LEU A 148 -5.34 -44.10 8.54
CA LEU A 148 -4.18 -43.26 8.83
C LEU A 148 -3.90 -42.38 7.61
N VAL A 149 -3.89 -41.07 7.82
CA VAL A 149 -3.49 -40.10 6.80
C VAL A 149 -2.34 -39.27 7.36
N ARG A 150 -1.29 -39.10 6.58
CA ARG A 150 -0.15 -38.25 6.94
C ARG A 150 0.27 -37.43 5.73
N SER A 151 0.39 -36.12 5.89
CA SER A 151 0.82 -35.20 4.84
C SER A 151 1.90 -34.28 5.39
N ASP A 152 3.06 -34.24 4.73
CA ASP A 152 4.14 -33.31 5.01
C ASP A 152 4.77 -32.81 3.70
N ALA A 153 5.83 -32.00 3.79
CA ALA A 153 6.47 -31.42 2.61
C ALA A 153 7.13 -32.45 1.68
N ASP A 154 7.34 -33.69 2.14
CA ASP A 154 7.99 -34.75 1.37
C ASP A 154 6.97 -35.65 0.68
N ALA A 155 5.88 -36.03 1.36
CA ALA A 155 4.84 -36.87 0.77
C ALA A 155 3.49 -36.78 1.51
N THR A 156 2.43 -37.24 0.84
CA THR A 156 1.14 -37.56 1.48
C THR A 156 0.82 -39.04 1.36
N THR A 157 0.48 -39.68 2.48
CA THR A 157 0.12 -41.10 2.56
C THR A 157 -1.26 -41.31 3.17
N ALA A 158 -2.02 -42.26 2.66
CA ALA A 158 -3.30 -42.68 3.23
C ALA A 158 -3.41 -44.22 3.23
N SER A 159 -3.75 -44.83 4.36
CA SER A 159 -3.85 -46.30 4.50
C SER A 159 -4.88 -46.76 5.55
N PHE A 160 -5.49 -47.94 5.33
CA PHE A 160 -6.43 -48.56 6.28
C PHE A 160 -5.73 -49.63 7.14
N ALA A 161 -5.43 -49.37 8.41
CA ALA A 161 -4.72 -50.34 9.28
C ALA A 161 -5.67 -51.29 10.03
N PRO A 162 -5.37 -52.60 10.24
CA PRO A 162 -4.36 -53.40 9.56
C PRO A 162 -4.96 -54.06 8.31
N VAL A 163 -4.40 -53.77 7.12
CA VAL A 163 -4.72 -54.55 5.91
C VAL A 163 -4.08 -55.93 6.05
N SER A 164 -4.84 -56.92 6.53
CA SER A 164 -4.43 -58.33 6.41
C SER A 164 -4.73 -58.83 5.00
N ALA A 165 -3.97 -58.37 4.00
CA ALA A 165 -4.02 -58.93 2.65
C ALA A 165 -2.60 -59.26 2.18
N SER A 166 -2.24 -60.54 2.25
CA SER A 166 -1.06 -61.07 1.56
C SER A 166 -1.42 -61.30 0.08
N GLY A 167 -1.03 -60.38 -0.81
CA GLY A 167 -1.22 -60.51 -2.26
C GLY A 167 -0.97 -59.21 -3.04
N PRO A 168 -1.01 -59.23 -4.39
CA PRO A 168 -0.81 -58.06 -5.26
C PRO A 168 -1.87 -56.94 -5.08
N GLU A 169 -3.00 -57.23 -4.44
CA GLU A 169 -4.08 -56.29 -4.10
C GLU A 169 -3.77 -55.44 -2.84
N ALA A 170 -2.64 -55.70 -2.15
CA ALA A 170 -2.19 -54.88 -1.02
C ALA A 170 -1.78 -53.45 -1.46
N ASP A 171 -1.36 -53.28 -2.72
CA ASP A 171 -0.95 -51.99 -3.29
C ASP A 171 -2.14 -51.04 -3.59
N GLU A 172 -3.40 -51.50 -3.54
CA GLU A 172 -4.59 -50.64 -3.77
C GLU A 172 -5.13 -49.97 -2.49
N LYS A 173 -4.72 -50.43 -1.30
CA LYS A 173 -5.25 -49.95 0.01
C LYS A 173 -4.29 -49.04 0.79
N ASP A 174 -3.07 -48.90 0.30
CA ASP A 174 -2.04 -47.97 0.77
C ASP A 174 -1.64 -47.05 -0.37
N SER A 175 -1.85 -45.74 -0.21
CA SER A 175 -1.50 -44.74 -1.22
C SER A 175 -0.41 -43.81 -0.71
N ARG A 176 0.53 -43.46 -1.59
CA ARG A 176 1.61 -42.52 -1.33
C ARG A 176 1.82 -41.63 -2.55
N VAL A 177 1.64 -40.34 -2.37
CA VAL A 177 1.94 -39.31 -3.37
C VAL A 177 3.21 -38.60 -2.92
N GLU A 178 4.26 -38.70 -3.73
CA GLU A 178 5.53 -38.03 -3.47
C GLU A 178 5.47 -36.54 -3.83
N GLY A 179 6.25 -35.74 -3.11
CA GLY A 179 6.32 -34.29 -3.25
C GLY A 179 5.34 -33.58 -2.33
N ASP A 180 5.51 -32.26 -2.26
CA ASP A 180 4.69 -31.39 -1.42
C ASP A 180 3.27 -31.28 -1.99
N GLN A 181 2.35 -32.03 -1.40
CA GLN A 181 0.91 -32.04 -1.74
C GLN A 181 0.05 -31.71 -0.52
N ARG A 182 0.62 -30.97 0.45
CA ARG A 182 -0.11 -30.62 1.67
C ARG A 182 -1.42 -29.89 1.33
N PRO A 183 -2.53 -30.21 2.02
CA PRO A 183 -3.79 -29.54 1.78
C PRO A 183 -3.78 -28.13 2.36
N GLN A 184 -4.54 -27.25 1.73
CA GLN A 184 -4.94 -26.01 2.36
C GLN A 184 -5.85 -26.31 3.56
N MET A 185 -5.66 -25.57 4.64
CA MET A 185 -6.39 -25.75 5.89
C MET A 185 -6.94 -24.42 6.38
N VAL A 186 -8.26 -24.37 6.53
CA VAL A 186 -8.96 -23.29 7.24
C VAL A 186 -9.63 -23.74 8.52
N GLY A 187 -9.57 -25.04 8.83
CA GLY A 187 -10.17 -25.62 10.02
C GLY A 187 -10.26 -27.13 9.93
N PHE A 188 -11.07 -27.72 10.80
CA PHE A 188 -11.52 -29.11 10.71
C PHE A 188 -13.04 -29.16 10.80
N PHE A 189 -13.68 -29.64 9.73
CA PHE A 189 -15.13 -29.64 9.58
C PHE A 189 -15.65 -31.07 9.46
N THR A 190 -16.83 -31.35 10.03
CA THR A 190 -17.37 -32.71 10.09
C THR A 190 -18.90 -32.70 10.05
N ASP A 191 -19.49 -33.73 9.45
CA ASP A 191 -20.92 -34.04 9.55
C ASP A 191 -21.20 -35.04 10.70
N LEU A 192 -20.15 -35.50 11.42
CA LEU A 192 -20.31 -36.45 12.52
C LEU A 192 -21.04 -35.80 13.69
N GLN A 193 -22.16 -36.40 14.10
CA GLN A 193 -22.85 -36.02 15.32
C GLN A 193 -22.46 -36.93 16.49
N GLY A 194 -22.36 -36.35 17.69
CA GLY A 194 -21.98 -37.09 18.89
C GLY A 194 -23.01 -38.14 19.32
N GLY A 195 -22.72 -39.41 19.03
CA GLY A 195 -23.27 -40.60 19.67
C GLY A 195 -24.66 -41.07 19.21
N ALA A 196 -24.80 -42.39 19.09
CA ALA A 196 -26.03 -43.16 18.84
C ALA A 196 -27.32 -42.56 19.47
N PRO A 197 -28.53 -42.81 18.91
CA PRO A 197 -29.78 -42.06 19.16
C PRO A 197 -30.32 -41.92 20.60
N ASN A 198 -29.57 -42.31 21.65
CA ASN A 198 -29.96 -42.20 23.06
C ASN A 198 -28.87 -41.64 24.01
N ALA A 199 -27.81 -40.97 23.53
CA ALA A 199 -26.84 -40.30 24.41
C ALA A 199 -26.88 -38.78 24.20
N SER A 200 -27.53 -38.07 25.12
CA SER A 200 -27.42 -36.61 25.22
C SER A 200 -25.98 -36.24 25.63
N GLY A 201 -25.14 -35.90 24.65
CA GLY A 201 -23.80 -35.33 24.84
C GLY A 201 -22.71 -35.93 23.95
N GLY A 202 -22.67 -35.54 22.66
CA GLY A 202 -21.48 -34.99 21.97
C GLY A 202 -20.12 -35.70 21.96
N THR A 203 -19.94 -36.87 22.59
CA THR A 203 -18.60 -37.35 22.96
C THR A 203 -17.87 -37.95 21.75
N ALA A 204 -16.67 -37.45 21.46
CA ALA A 204 -15.80 -37.94 20.41
C ALA A 204 -15.43 -39.43 20.62
N PRO A 205 -15.48 -40.27 19.57
CA PRO A 205 -15.06 -41.66 19.63
C PRO A 205 -13.61 -41.82 20.11
N ALA A 206 -13.36 -42.78 20.98
CA ALA A 206 -12.03 -43.06 21.48
C ALA A 206 -11.07 -43.40 20.32
N GLY A 207 -9.95 -42.69 20.24
CA GLY A 207 -8.93 -42.87 19.21
C GLY A 207 -9.14 -42.04 17.94
N LEU A 208 -10.20 -41.23 17.82
CA LEU A 208 -10.28 -40.22 16.77
C LEU A 208 -9.36 -39.05 17.12
N GLN A 209 -8.36 -38.79 16.27
CA GLN A 209 -7.42 -37.70 16.45
C GLN A 209 -6.95 -37.17 15.10
N VAL A 210 -7.02 -35.86 14.92
CA VAL A 210 -6.47 -35.12 13.80
C VAL A 210 -5.58 -34.03 14.38
N THR A 211 -4.33 -33.96 13.94
CA THR A 211 -3.35 -33.01 14.43
C THR A 211 -2.67 -32.34 13.24
N ALA A 212 -2.64 -31.01 13.23
CA ALA A 212 -1.86 -30.21 12.29
C ALA A 212 -0.78 -29.42 13.04
N ASP A 213 0.47 -29.54 12.60
CA ASP A 213 1.56 -28.67 13.06
C ASP A 213 1.59 -27.42 12.19
N ILE A 214 1.43 -26.25 12.80
CA ILE A 214 1.29 -24.98 12.07
C ILE A 214 2.65 -24.37 11.79
N ASP A 215 2.79 -23.76 10.61
CA ASP A 215 3.99 -23.02 10.24
C ASP A 215 4.12 -21.67 10.96
N SER A 216 4.65 -21.74 12.17
CA SER A 216 4.93 -20.61 13.06
C SER A 216 6.40 -20.15 12.97
N ARG A 217 7.11 -20.41 11.86
CA ARG A 217 8.58 -20.20 11.75
C ARG A 217 9.06 -18.77 12.02
N PHE A 218 8.20 -17.78 11.77
CA PHE A 218 8.52 -16.36 11.95
C PHE A 218 8.15 -15.84 13.35
N THR A 219 7.39 -16.60 14.14
CA THR A 219 6.99 -16.25 15.50
C THR A 219 8.10 -16.61 16.48
N SER A 220 9.14 -15.77 16.51
CA SER A 220 10.31 -15.97 17.36
C SER A 220 10.56 -14.82 18.33
N THR A 221 11.44 -15.07 19.29
CA THR A 221 12.05 -14.04 20.13
C THR A 221 13.55 -14.31 20.29
N PRO A 222 14.39 -13.29 20.45
CA PRO A 222 15.82 -13.49 20.62
C PRO A 222 16.12 -14.14 21.98
N THR A 223 16.95 -15.18 21.99
CA THR A 223 17.46 -15.76 23.24
C THR A 223 18.30 -14.76 24.03
N ALA A 224 18.48 -14.96 25.33
CA ALA A 224 19.36 -14.12 26.15
C ALA A 224 20.80 -14.01 25.59
N PHE A 225 21.30 -15.09 24.96
CA PHE A 225 22.60 -15.09 24.28
C PHE A 225 22.62 -14.17 23.06
N LYS A 226 21.56 -14.22 22.23
CA LYS A 226 21.40 -13.31 21.08
C LYS A 226 21.30 -11.86 21.55
N VAL A 227 20.47 -11.56 22.56
CA VAL A 227 20.36 -10.22 23.15
C VAL A 227 21.70 -9.70 23.65
N LEU A 228 22.47 -10.51 24.38
CA LEU A 228 23.79 -10.11 24.88
C LEU A 228 24.74 -9.78 23.71
N ALA A 229 24.80 -10.64 22.69
CA ALA A 229 25.63 -10.40 21.51
C ALA A 229 25.25 -9.09 20.78
N MET A 230 23.96 -8.80 20.65
CA MET A 230 23.46 -7.55 20.06
C MET A 230 23.89 -6.33 20.88
N VAL A 231 23.65 -6.35 22.19
CA VAL A 231 24.02 -5.24 23.10
C VAL A 231 25.53 -5.00 23.09
N VAL A 232 26.34 -6.05 23.24
CA VAL A 232 27.81 -5.93 23.19
C VAL A 232 28.27 -5.45 21.81
N GLY A 233 27.67 -5.94 20.72
CA GLY A 233 28.00 -5.53 19.36
C GLY A 233 27.76 -4.04 19.11
N VAL A 234 26.62 -3.52 19.57
CA VAL A 234 26.28 -2.08 19.48
C VAL A 234 27.24 -1.25 20.34
N LEU A 235 27.45 -1.62 21.60
CA LEU A 235 28.36 -0.89 22.51
C LEU A 235 29.80 -0.89 22.00
N ALA A 236 30.28 -2.02 21.47
CA ALA A 236 31.60 -2.13 20.87
C ALA A 236 31.74 -1.25 19.61
N THR A 237 30.70 -1.20 18.78
CA THR A 237 30.65 -0.29 17.63
C THR A 237 30.73 1.17 18.06
N VAL A 238 29.93 1.60 19.04
CA VAL A 238 29.97 2.97 19.60
C VAL A 238 31.36 3.29 20.16
N LEU A 239 31.93 2.38 20.95
CA LEU A 239 33.27 2.55 21.53
C LEU A 239 34.34 2.66 20.44
N SER A 240 34.25 1.88 19.36
CA SER A 240 35.16 1.94 18.23
C SER A 240 35.10 3.29 17.49
N LEU A 241 33.90 3.87 17.34
CA LEU A 241 33.70 5.20 16.74
C LEU A 241 34.24 6.32 17.64
N ILE A 242 34.05 6.21 18.96
CA ILE A 242 34.66 7.14 19.93
C ILE A 242 36.20 7.06 19.85
N ALA A 243 36.75 5.86 19.76
CA ALA A 243 38.20 5.66 19.60
C ALA A 243 38.70 6.24 18.25
N LEU A 244 37.95 6.03 17.16
CA LEU A 244 38.24 6.63 15.85
C LEU A 244 38.26 8.16 15.93
N HIS A 245 37.31 8.77 16.66
CA HIS A 245 37.29 10.22 16.90
C HIS A 245 38.58 10.70 17.57
N ARG A 246 39.06 9.97 18.59
CA ARG A 246 40.30 10.31 19.30
C ARG A 246 41.53 10.18 18.39
N LEU A 247 41.58 9.15 17.55
CA LEU A 247 42.64 8.97 16.56
C LEU A 247 42.65 10.07 15.50
N ASP A 248 41.47 10.54 15.11
CA ASP A 248 41.31 11.64 14.17
C ASP A 248 42.00 12.92 14.70
N LEU A 249 41.92 13.20 16.01
CA LEU A 249 42.48 14.39 16.66
C LEU A 249 44.02 14.42 16.79
N THR A 250 44.71 13.39 16.33
CA THR A 250 46.19 13.26 16.43
C THR A 250 46.98 14.25 15.58
N ASP A 251 46.34 14.99 14.67
CA ASP A 251 46.98 16.00 13.82
C ASP A 251 47.04 17.41 14.46
N GLY A 252 46.71 17.53 15.75
CA GLY A 252 46.79 18.78 16.52
C GLY A 252 45.70 19.80 16.18
N ARG A 253 44.77 19.48 15.27
CA ARG A 253 43.65 20.38 14.92
C ARG A 253 42.44 20.11 15.81
N ARG A 254 41.90 21.17 16.44
CA ARG A 254 40.65 21.06 17.21
C ARG A 254 39.49 20.64 16.31
N ALA A 255 38.59 19.81 16.84
CA ALA A 255 37.35 19.47 16.18
C ALA A 255 36.55 20.74 15.85
N ARG A 256 36.10 20.87 14.60
CA ARG A 256 35.12 21.91 14.23
C ARG A 256 33.78 21.55 14.85
N ARG A 257 32.97 22.57 15.20
CA ARG A 257 31.61 22.38 15.74
C ARG A 257 30.81 21.41 14.86
N PHE A 258 30.01 20.55 15.49
CA PHE A 258 29.16 19.60 14.78
C PHE A 258 28.21 20.35 13.84
N LEU A 259 27.42 21.28 14.38
CA LEU A 259 26.62 22.20 13.57
C LEU A 259 27.33 23.55 13.38
N PRO A 260 27.33 24.12 12.15
CA PRO A 260 27.83 25.46 11.90
C PRO A 260 27.11 26.53 12.74
N ARG A 261 27.78 27.63 13.07
CA ARG A 261 27.20 28.78 13.82
C ARG A 261 25.94 29.40 13.21
N HIS A 262 25.67 29.13 11.93
CA HIS A 262 24.54 29.70 11.19
C HIS A 262 23.42 28.69 10.94
N TRP A 263 23.49 27.49 11.53
CA TRP A 263 22.48 26.45 11.39
C TRP A 263 21.10 26.96 11.84
N LEU A 264 21.05 27.64 12.99
CA LEU A 264 19.82 28.18 13.59
C LEU A 264 19.35 29.53 12.99
N ARG A 265 20.00 30.06 11.94
CA ARG A 265 19.62 31.37 11.39
C ARG A 265 18.44 31.24 10.44
N PHE A 266 17.24 31.58 10.86
CA PHE A 266 16.06 31.50 9.99
C PHE A 266 16.06 32.56 8.87
N THR A 267 15.63 32.20 7.66
CA THR A 267 15.50 33.08 6.49
C THR A 267 14.10 33.00 5.88
N GLY A 268 13.73 33.96 5.03
CA GLY A 268 12.44 33.97 4.36
C GLY A 268 12.18 32.75 3.45
N VAL A 269 13.23 32.16 2.86
CA VAL A 269 13.08 30.92 2.08
C VAL A 269 12.76 29.74 3.01
N ASP A 270 13.35 29.70 4.21
CA ASP A 270 13.02 28.68 5.20
C ASP A 270 11.56 28.81 5.66
N ALA A 271 11.07 30.03 5.85
CA ALA A 271 9.68 30.29 6.20
C ALA A 271 8.71 29.73 5.16
N VAL A 272 9.00 29.93 3.87
CA VAL A 272 8.15 29.41 2.79
C VAL A 272 8.28 27.89 2.68
N VAL A 273 9.49 27.34 2.63
CA VAL A 273 9.65 25.88 2.47
C VAL A 273 9.07 25.10 3.64
N ILE A 274 9.42 25.48 4.87
CA ILE A 274 8.91 24.80 6.07
C ILE A 274 7.42 25.08 6.25
N GLY A 275 6.96 26.30 5.99
CA GLY A 275 5.53 26.65 6.05
C GLY A 275 4.70 25.85 5.05
N THR A 276 5.16 25.69 3.81
CA THR A 276 4.49 24.86 2.80
C THR A 276 4.48 23.39 3.22
N LEU A 277 5.57 22.83 3.76
CA LEU A 277 5.57 21.45 4.27
C LEU A 277 4.58 21.25 5.41
N ILE A 278 4.46 22.21 6.34
CA ILE A 278 3.50 22.14 7.46
C ILE A 278 2.07 22.23 6.94
N VAL A 279 1.77 23.16 6.02
CA VAL A 279 0.44 23.26 5.41
C VAL A 279 0.09 21.98 4.67
N TRP A 280 1.04 21.45 3.88
CA TRP A 280 0.87 20.21 3.13
C TRP A 280 0.70 18.98 4.01
N HIS A 281 1.24 18.97 5.23
CA HIS A 281 0.99 17.88 6.16
C HIS A 281 -0.50 17.72 6.49
N PHE A 282 -1.26 18.82 6.55
CA PHE A 282 -2.70 18.78 6.82
C PHE A 282 -3.55 18.64 5.56
N ILE A 283 -3.26 19.40 4.50
CA ILE A 283 -4.11 19.43 3.30
C ILE A 283 -3.58 18.57 2.15
N GLY A 284 -2.33 18.13 2.23
CA GLY A 284 -1.59 17.46 1.17
C GLY A 284 -1.95 15.98 1.04
N ALA A 285 -1.88 15.48 -0.19
CA ALA A 285 -2.24 14.11 -0.53
C ALA A 285 -1.38 13.05 0.17
N ASN A 286 -1.99 11.89 0.41
CA ASN A 286 -1.34 10.69 0.93
C ASN A 286 -0.68 9.88 -0.21
N THR A 287 0.07 8.85 0.16
CA THR A 287 0.67 7.92 -0.82
C THR A 287 -0.12 6.60 -0.90
N SER A 288 0.10 5.82 -1.95
CA SER A 288 -0.64 4.58 -2.23
C SER A 288 -0.56 3.57 -1.08
N ASP A 289 0.64 3.37 -0.53
CA ASP A 289 0.93 2.28 0.41
C ASP A 289 0.73 2.70 1.88
N ASP A 290 0.06 3.83 2.13
CA ASP A 290 -0.12 4.33 3.49
C ASP A 290 -1.03 3.42 4.31
N GLY A 291 -2.11 2.90 3.72
CA GLY A 291 -2.94 1.86 4.35
C GLY A 291 -2.18 0.56 4.55
N TYR A 292 -1.43 0.12 3.53
CA TYR A 292 -0.60 -1.08 3.55
C TYR A 292 0.34 -1.12 4.76
N LEU A 293 1.11 -0.06 4.96
CA LEU A 293 2.09 0.05 6.03
C LEU A 293 1.45 0.27 7.41
N LEU A 294 0.33 0.99 7.47
CA LEU A 294 -0.38 1.19 8.73
C LEU A 294 -0.98 -0.12 9.24
N THR A 295 -1.63 -0.90 8.38
CA THR A 295 -2.22 -2.18 8.76
C THR A 295 -1.15 -3.17 9.22
N MET A 296 -0.05 -3.32 8.48
CA MET A 296 1.07 -4.17 8.89
C MET A 296 1.66 -3.75 10.24
N ALA A 297 1.87 -2.45 10.45
CA ALA A 297 2.39 -1.93 11.71
C ALA A 297 1.46 -2.27 12.89
N ARG A 298 0.14 -2.14 12.72
CA ARG A 298 -0.87 -2.46 13.75
C ARG A 298 -0.94 -3.96 14.02
N ALA A 299 -1.03 -4.80 12.98
CA ALA A 299 -1.13 -6.25 13.12
C ALA A 299 0.16 -6.89 13.69
N SER A 300 1.32 -6.25 13.51
CA SER A 300 2.61 -6.78 13.96
C SER A 300 2.71 -6.96 15.49
N GLU A 301 1.94 -6.19 16.27
CA GLU A 301 1.93 -6.32 17.73
C GLU A 301 1.38 -7.68 18.17
N HIS A 302 0.32 -8.16 17.52
CA HIS A 302 -0.34 -9.43 17.84
C HIS A 302 0.36 -10.62 17.19
N SER A 303 0.84 -10.47 15.95
CA SER A 303 1.55 -11.55 15.25
C SER A 303 2.94 -11.83 15.79
N GLY A 304 3.54 -10.86 16.49
CA GLY A 304 4.84 -10.97 17.13
C GLY A 304 6.02 -10.79 16.17
N TYR A 305 5.77 -10.45 14.90
CA TYR A 305 6.79 -10.10 13.92
C TYR A 305 6.20 -9.19 12.82
N MET A 306 7.05 -8.51 12.05
CA MET A 306 6.61 -7.67 10.92
C MET A 306 6.26 -8.54 9.71
N ALA A 307 5.08 -9.17 9.75
CA ALA A 307 4.52 -9.98 8.68
C ALA A 307 4.09 -9.13 7.49
N ASN A 308 4.29 -9.63 6.27
CA ASN A 308 3.54 -9.10 5.15
C ASN A 308 2.08 -9.55 5.25
N TYR A 309 1.20 -8.62 5.58
CA TYR A 309 -0.21 -8.91 5.90
C TYR A 309 -1.05 -9.26 4.66
N TYR A 310 -0.71 -8.70 3.50
CA TYR A 310 -1.56 -8.74 2.31
C TYR A 310 -1.10 -9.73 1.24
N ARG A 311 0.17 -10.15 1.26
CA ARG A 311 0.76 -10.97 0.20
C ARG A 311 1.89 -11.84 0.76
N TRP A 312 2.31 -12.82 -0.02
CA TRP A 312 3.48 -13.67 0.23
C TRP A 312 3.34 -14.55 1.48
N PHE A 313 2.15 -15.08 1.75
CA PHE A 313 1.95 -16.14 2.76
C PHE A 313 2.44 -15.73 4.16
N GLY A 314 2.26 -14.46 4.53
CA GLY A 314 2.66 -13.95 5.85
C GLY A 314 4.17 -13.85 6.09
N VAL A 315 5.04 -14.03 5.09
CA VAL A 315 6.49 -13.96 5.34
C VAL A 315 6.92 -12.60 5.88
N SER A 316 7.95 -12.61 6.73
CA SER A 316 8.53 -11.38 7.32
C SER A 316 9.04 -10.38 6.28
N GLU A 317 8.98 -9.07 6.58
CA GLU A 317 9.59 -7.98 5.79
C GLU A 317 11.12 -7.91 5.84
N ALA A 318 11.74 -8.59 6.81
CA ALA A 318 13.18 -8.72 6.85
C ALA A 318 13.73 -9.31 5.52
N PRO A 319 14.82 -8.77 4.95
CA PRO A 319 15.84 -7.96 5.62
C PRO A 319 15.61 -6.44 5.58
N PHE A 320 14.48 -5.97 5.06
CA PHE A 320 14.13 -4.56 5.02
C PHE A 320 13.15 -4.21 6.16
N GLY A 321 12.80 -2.94 6.29
CA GLY A 321 11.63 -2.55 7.07
C GLY A 321 11.86 -2.23 8.54
N TRP A 322 13.10 -2.00 9.01
CA TRP A 322 13.33 -1.52 10.40
C TRP A 322 12.54 -0.24 10.74
N TYR A 323 12.22 0.56 9.71
CA TYR A 323 11.41 1.75 9.85
C TYR A 323 9.94 1.42 10.17
N TYR A 324 9.43 0.27 9.75
CA TYR A 324 8.08 -0.18 10.04
C TYR A 324 7.91 -0.50 11.53
N ASP A 325 8.96 -0.98 12.20
CA ASP A 325 8.96 -1.15 13.67
C ASP A 325 8.82 0.19 14.40
N VAL A 326 9.33 1.28 13.81
CA VAL A 326 9.10 2.64 14.34
C VAL A 326 7.64 3.03 14.19
N LEU A 327 7.00 2.68 13.07
CA LEU A 327 5.58 2.92 12.86
C LEU A 327 4.74 2.08 13.83
N ALA A 328 5.06 0.80 14.04
CA ALA A 328 4.40 -0.06 15.03
C ALA A 328 4.53 0.49 16.46
N ALA A 329 5.68 1.08 16.82
CA ALA A 329 5.82 1.77 18.10
C ALA A 329 4.94 3.04 18.19
N MET A 330 4.69 3.71 17.06
CA MET A 330 3.86 4.91 17.00
C MET A 330 2.35 4.61 17.05
N THR A 331 1.90 3.47 16.51
CA THR A 331 0.48 3.06 16.53
C THR A 331 -0.04 2.86 17.95
N ASN A 332 0.84 2.50 18.90
CA ASN A 332 0.53 2.41 20.33
C ASN A 332 0.12 3.74 20.97
N VAL A 333 0.42 4.88 20.32
CA VAL A 333 0.02 6.21 20.78
C VAL A 333 -1.24 6.66 20.06
N SER A 334 -1.25 6.58 18.73
CA SER A 334 -2.40 6.92 17.89
C SER A 334 -2.20 6.37 16.48
N THR A 335 -3.30 6.04 15.81
CA THR A 335 -3.32 5.65 14.39
C THR A 335 -3.72 6.80 13.46
N ALA A 336 -3.97 8.00 14.01
CA ALA A 336 -4.39 9.16 13.24
C ALA A 336 -3.35 9.54 12.16
N SER A 337 -3.84 9.90 10.98
CA SER A 337 -3.01 10.20 9.80
C SER A 337 -1.99 11.31 10.04
N THR A 338 -2.35 12.36 10.78
CA THR A 338 -1.44 13.47 11.13
C THR A 338 -0.29 13.02 12.05
N TRP A 339 -0.55 12.12 12.99
CA TRP A 339 0.47 11.56 13.86
C TRP A 339 1.40 10.61 13.11
N MET A 340 0.83 9.64 12.39
CA MET A 340 1.61 8.60 11.71
C MET A 340 2.54 9.17 10.62
N ARG A 341 2.16 10.27 9.95
CA ARG A 341 2.98 10.94 8.92
C ARG A 341 4.02 11.93 9.48
N LEU A 342 4.12 12.09 10.80
CA LEU A 342 5.06 13.02 11.43
C LEU A 342 6.54 12.75 11.09
N PRO A 343 7.03 11.50 11.01
CA PRO A 343 8.42 11.22 10.63
C PRO A 343 8.75 11.76 9.23
N SER A 344 7.81 11.67 8.28
CA SER A 344 7.94 12.19 6.93
C SER A 344 8.05 13.72 6.91
N LEU A 345 7.21 14.42 7.69
CA LEU A 345 7.32 15.88 7.86
C LEU A 345 8.68 16.28 8.44
N VAL A 346 9.12 15.62 9.51
CA VAL A 346 10.42 15.86 10.15
C VAL A 346 11.56 15.62 9.16
N ALA A 347 11.49 14.52 8.39
CA ALA A 347 12.50 14.21 7.38
C ALA A 347 12.57 15.28 6.29
N GLY A 348 11.43 15.82 5.84
CA GLY A 348 11.35 16.90 4.87
C GLY A 348 11.97 18.21 5.38
N ILE A 349 11.64 18.60 6.61
CA ILE A 349 12.23 19.78 7.26
C ILE A 349 13.74 19.60 7.40
N LEU A 350 14.20 18.43 7.87
CA LEU A 350 15.63 18.14 8.00
C LEU A 350 16.34 18.11 6.64
N CYS A 351 15.73 17.57 5.59
CA CYS A 351 16.27 17.63 4.23
C CYS A 351 16.50 19.06 3.80
N TRP A 352 15.51 19.94 3.94
CA TRP A 352 15.65 21.35 3.58
C TRP A 352 16.73 22.06 4.40
N LEU A 353 16.79 21.82 5.71
CA LEU A 353 17.82 22.39 6.57
C LEU A 353 19.22 21.92 6.14
N VAL A 354 19.38 20.63 5.81
CA VAL A 354 20.63 20.08 5.29
C VAL A 354 21.02 20.71 3.95
N ILE A 355 20.08 20.85 3.02
CA ILE A 355 20.31 21.50 1.72
C ILE A 355 20.77 22.95 1.91
N SER A 356 20.01 23.73 2.67
CA SER A 356 20.25 25.18 2.83
C SER A 356 21.51 25.49 3.62
N ARG A 357 21.93 24.61 4.55
CA ARG A 357 22.99 24.91 5.54
C ARG A 357 24.27 24.10 5.40
N GLU A 358 24.24 22.85 4.94
CA GLU A 358 25.46 22.10 4.64
C GLU A 358 25.75 22.07 3.13
N VAL A 359 24.76 21.73 2.29
CA VAL A 359 24.98 21.46 0.87
C VAL A 359 25.30 22.73 0.09
N ILE A 360 24.41 23.72 0.07
CA ILE A 360 24.58 24.97 -0.69
C ILE A 360 25.89 25.69 -0.32
N PRO A 361 26.26 25.87 0.97
CA PRO A 361 27.53 26.48 1.33
C PRO A 361 28.76 25.69 0.86
N ARG A 362 28.68 24.35 0.83
CA ARG A 362 29.76 23.47 0.38
C ARG A 362 29.98 23.55 -1.14
N LEU A 363 28.90 23.77 -1.89
CA LEU A 363 28.92 23.91 -3.35
C LEU A 363 29.57 25.21 -3.83
N GLY A 364 29.76 26.21 -2.97
CA GLY A 364 30.59 27.38 -3.26
C GLY A 364 30.00 28.71 -2.77
N ARG A 365 30.86 29.72 -2.66
CA ARG A 365 30.47 31.05 -2.15
C ARG A 365 29.46 31.77 -3.05
N ALA A 366 29.53 31.58 -4.37
CA ALA A 366 28.59 32.21 -5.30
C ALA A 366 27.21 31.58 -5.22
N VAL A 367 27.12 30.25 -5.08
CA VAL A 367 25.86 29.51 -4.85
C VAL A 367 25.18 30.01 -3.59
N ARG A 368 25.91 30.07 -2.47
CA ARG A 368 25.37 30.53 -1.18
C ARG A 368 24.85 31.97 -1.18
N ARG A 369 25.46 32.87 -1.94
CA ARG A 369 25.08 34.31 -1.94
C ARG A 369 24.01 34.65 -2.97
N ASN A 370 23.73 33.75 -3.92
CA ASN A 370 22.72 33.97 -4.93
C ASN A 370 21.34 33.60 -4.39
N ARG A 371 20.51 34.61 -4.12
CA ARG A 371 19.14 34.41 -3.61
C ARG A 371 18.30 33.55 -4.56
N ILE A 372 18.43 33.73 -5.87
CA ILE A 372 17.68 32.95 -6.87
C ILE A 372 18.05 31.47 -6.77
N ALA A 373 19.34 31.14 -6.61
CA ALA A 373 19.75 29.75 -6.50
C ALA A 373 19.18 29.04 -5.26
N VAL A 374 19.07 29.75 -4.13
CA VAL A 374 18.44 29.22 -2.91
C VAL A 374 16.93 29.04 -3.10
N TRP A 375 16.26 29.99 -3.75
CA TRP A 375 14.84 29.86 -4.11
C TRP A 375 14.58 28.70 -5.07
N THR A 376 15.38 28.57 -6.14
CA THR A 376 15.26 27.45 -7.09
C THR A 376 15.46 26.11 -6.38
N ALA A 377 16.43 26.01 -5.47
CA ALA A 377 16.63 24.79 -4.69
C ALA A 377 15.43 24.45 -3.82
N GLY A 378 14.87 25.43 -3.11
CA GLY A 378 13.69 25.22 -2.25
C GLY A 378 12.45 24.85 -3.05
N LEU A 379 12.19 25.52 -4.17
CA LEU A 379 11.00 25.28 -4.99
C LEU A 379 11.08 23.96 -5.76
N VAL A 380 12.25 23.59 -6.31
CA VAL A 380 12.45 22.27 -6.95
C VAL A 380 12.41 21.15 -5.91
N PHE A 381 12.90 21.40 -4.69
CA PHE A 381 12.74 20.46 -3.58
C PHE A 381 11.26 20.27 -3.25
N LEU A 382 10.47 21.34 -3.09
CA LEU A 382 9.04 21.25 -2.81
C LEU A 382 8.27 20.56 -3.94
N SER A 383 8.46 20.95 -5.20
CA SER A 383 7.77 20.34 -6.35
C SER A 383 8.12 18.86 -6.57
N PHE A 384 9.12 18.34 -5.87
CA PHE A 384 9.46 16.92 -5.85
C PHE A 384 9.00 16.28 -4.53
N TRP A 385 9.11 16.98 -3.40
CA TRP A 385 8.74 16.44 -2.10
C TRP A 385 7.22 16.23 -1.97
N LEU A 386 6.43 17.25 -2.31
CA LEU A 386 4.98 17.27 -2.10
C LEU A 386 4.25 16.08 -2.75
N PRO A 387 4.53 15.70 -4.03
CA PRO A 387 3.84 14.58 -4.67
C PRO A 387 4.30 13.17 -4.28
N TYR A 388 5.43 13.02 -3.57
CA TYR A 388 6.04 11.71 -3.29
C TYR A 388 6.21 11.39 -1.80
N ASN A 389 6.57 12.37 -0.97
CA ASN A 389 7.16 12.15 0.36
C ASN A 389 6.27 12.68 1.50
N ASN A 390 4.95 12.45 1.41
CA ASN A 390 4.00 12.87 2.43
C ASN A 390 3.46 11.71 3.29
N GLY A 391 3.48 10.48 2.77
CA GLY A 391 2.91 9.29 3.39
C GLY A 391 3.83 8.54 4.37
N LEU A 392 3.53 7.26 4.59
CA LEU A 392 4.23 6.35 5.51
C LEU A 392 5.36 5.55 4.86
N ARG A 393 5.52 5.62 3.55
CA ARG A 393 6.59 4.91 2.82
C ARG A 393 7.97 5.36 3.30
N PRO A 394 9.03 4.53 3.18
CA PRO A 394 10.35 4.84 3.71
C PRO A 394 11.16 5.86 2.87
N GLU A 395 10.70 6.28 1.69
CA GLU A 395 11.42 7.23 0.82
C GLU A 395 11.80 8.57 1.48
N PRO A 396 10.98 9.20 2.34
CA PRO A 396 11.36 10.41 3.06
C PRO A 396 12.61 10.21 3.92
N ILE A 397 12.70 9.06 4.60
CA ILE A 397 13.83 8.68 5.44
C ILE A 397 15.06 8.39 4.57
N ILE A 398 14.88 7.71 3.44
CA ILE A 398 15.95 7.40 2.48
C ILE A 398 16.48 8.67 1.80
N ALA A 399 15.62 9.61 1.42
CA ALA A 399 16.00 10.90 0.84
C ALA A 399 16.88 11.71 1.81
N LEU A 400 16.48 11.73 3.09
CA LEU A 400 17.28 12.33 4.15
C LEU A 400 18.61 11.58 4.34
N GLY A 401 18.56 10.24 4.41
CA GLY A 401 19.72 9.38 4.57
C GLY A 401 20.76 9.55 3.47
N ALA A 402 20.34 9.65 2.21
CA ALA A 402 21.22 9.90 1.07
C ALA A 402 21.91 11.27 1.17
N LEU A 403 21.18 12.34 1.55
CA LEU A 403 21.75 13.66 1.78
C LEU A 403 22.72 13.70 2.95
N LEU A 404 22.36 13.06 4.08
CA LEU A 404 23.22 12.98 5.26
C LEU A 404 24.47 12.16 5.00
N THR A 405 24.36 11.07 4.23
CA THR A 405 25.51 10.29 3.76
C THR A 405 26.45 11.17 2.95
N TRP A 406 25.93 11.91 1.96
CA TRP A 406 26.74 12.83 1.18
C TRP A 406 27.42 13.90 2.05
N CYS A 407 26.68 14.54 2.95
CA CYS A 407 27.21 15.56 3.86
C CYS A 407 28.33 15.00 4.74
N SER A 408 28.14 13.79 5.26
CA SER A 408 29.12 13.10 6.12
C SER A 408 30.41 12.78 5.36
N ILE A 409 30.29 12.29 4.13
CA ILE A 409 31.43 11.99 3.25
C ILE A 409 32.14 13.28 2.79
N GLU A 410 31.41 14.33 2.41
CA GLU A 410 32.00 15.63 2.08
C GLU A 410 32.74 16.24 3.26
N ARG A 411 32.18 16.11 4.46
CA ARG A 411 32.82 16.56 5.69
C ARG A 411 34.09 15.77 5.97
N ALA A 412 34.09 14.46 5.77
CA ALA A 412 35.29 13.63 5.89
C ALA A 412 36.41 14.11 4.96
N ILE A 413 36.07 14.32 3.68
CA ILE A 413 37.02 14.79 2.65
C ILE A 413 37.52 16.21 2.97
N ALA A 414 36.62 17.12 3.37
CA ALA A 414 36.98 18.52 3.62
C ALA A 414 37.81 18.70 4.89
N THR A 415 37.60 17.88 5.91
CA THR A 415 38.31 17.97 7.20
C THR A 415 39.49 17.01 7.31
N GLY A 416 39.60 16.04 6.41
CA GLY A 416 40.61 14.99 6.46
C GLY A 416 40.44 14.06 7.68
N ARG A 417 39.19 13.78 8.06
CA ARG A 417 38.79 13.00 9.25
C ARG A 417 37.99 11.77 8.82
N LEU A 418 38.20 10.62 9.45
CA LEU A 418 37.53 9.38 9.05
C LEU A 418 36.22 9.11 9.82
N LEU A 419 36.04 9.68 11.02
CA LEU A 419 34.78 9.51 11.76
C LEU A 419 33.55 9.93 10.94
N PRO A 420 33.51 11.09 10.26
CA PRO A 420 32.36 11.43 9.43
C PRO A 420 32.14 10.43 8.29
N ALA A 421 33.20 9.79 7.76
CA ALA A 421 33.03 8.75 6.75
C ALA A 421 32.40 7.49 7.35
N ALA A 422 32.82 7.08 8.55
CA ALA A 422 32.22 5.95 9.27
C ALA A 422 30.73 6.18 9.57
N ILE A 423 30.37 7.40 10.01
CA ILE A 423 28.96 7.79 10.19
C ILE A 423 28.20 7.81 8.86
N GLY A 424 28.82 8.25 7.76
CA GLY A 424 28.22 8.17 6.44
C GLY A 424 27.93 6.72 6.02
N VAL A 425 28.84 5.79 6.29
CA VAL A 425 28.63 4.36 6.04
C VAL A 425 27.49 3.80 6.89
N LEU A 426 27.42 4.15 8.18
CA LEU A 426 26.32 3.79 9.06
C LEU A 426 24.96 4.26 8.51
N ILE A 427 24.86 5.54 8.14
CA ILE A 427 23.63 6.12 7.59
C ILE A 427 23.24 5.44 6.27
N ALA A 428 24.21 5.17 5.39
CA ALA A 428 23.96 4.47 4.13
C ALA A 428 23.44 3.05 4.37
N ALA A 429 24.00 2.34 5.35
CA ALA A 429 23.56 0.99 5.73
C ALA A 429 22.11 0.99 6.25
N PHE A 430 21.76 1.90 7.16
CA PHE A 430 20.38 2.05 7.66
C PHE A 430 19.40 2.56 6.59
N SER A 431 19.87 3.38 5.63
CA SER A 431 19.04 3.79 4.50
C SER A 431 18.71 2.60 3.60
N LEU A 432 19.70 1.75 3.31
CA LEU A 432 19.50 0.52 2.53
C LEU A 432 18.57 -0.47 3.24
N ALA A 433 18.69 -0.60 4.57
CA ALA A 433 17.81 -1.47 5.36
C ALA A 433 16.39 -0.89 5.52
N ALA A 434 16.16 0.40 5.29
CA ALA A 434 14.82 0.98 5.34
C ALA A 434 13.96 0.52 4.15
N GLY A 435 14.58 0.30 2.99
CA GLY A 435 13.94 -0.27 1.81
C GLY A 435 14.91 -0.43 0.62
N PRO A 436 14.57 -1.23 -0.40
CA PRO A 436 15.49 -1.54 -1.51
C PRO A 436 16.01 -0.29 -2.26
N THR A 437 15.21 0.77 -2.35
CA THR A 437 15.58 2.05 -2.97
C THR A 437 16.69 2.78 -2.21
N GLY A 438 16.94 2.41 -0.95
CA GLY A 438 18.03 2.91 -0.13
C GLY A 438 19.44 2.65 -0.68
N VAL A 439 19.56 1.77 -1.69
CA VAL A 439 20.79 1.56 -2.47
C VAL A 439 21.38 2.86 -3.02
N ILE A 440 20.56 3.90 -3.25
CA ILE A 440 21.04 5.20 -3.72
C ILE A 440 22.01 5.87 -2.74
N ALA A 441 21.94 5.59 -1.44
CA ALA A 441 22.89 6.13 -0.45
C ALA A 441 24.31 5.59 -0.67
N VAL A 442 24.44 4.37 -1.22
CA VAL A 442 25.71 3.74 -1.58
C VAL A 442 26.42 4.49 -2.72
N ALA A 443 25.67 5.19 -3.60
CA ALA A 443 26.26 5.98 -4.68
C ALA A 443 27.23 7.05 -4.15
N ALA A 444 26.95 7.65 -2.98
CA ALA A 444 27.83 8.61 -2.33
C ALA A 444 29.20 8.01 -1.95
N LEU A 445 29.22 6.73 -1.55
CA LEU A 445 30.42 5.99 -1.21
C LEU A 445 31.24 5.65 -2.48
N ILE A 446 30.57 5.15 -3.52
CA ILE A 446 31.21 4.77 -4.80
C ILE A 446 31.87 5.99 -5.46
N VAL A 447 31.12 7.08 -5.62
CA VAL A 447 31.61 8.30 -6.30
C VAL A 447 32.74 8.98 -5.51
N SER A 448 32.76 8.78 -4.20
CA SER A 448 33.76 9.35 -3.30
C SER A 448 34.88 8.38 -2.94
N LEU A 449 34.96 7.20 -3.56
CA LEU A 449 35.91 6.15 -3.19
C LEU A 449 37.37 6.65 -3.28
N ARG A 450 37.75 7.29 -4.38
CA ARG A 450 39.12 7.79 -4.58
C ARG A 450 39.59 8.77 -3.49
N PRO A 451 38.86 9.86 -3.17
CA PRO A 451 39.29 10.75 -2.09
C PRO A 451 39.26 10.09 -0.71
N LEU A 452 38.36 9.13 -0.46
CA LEU A 452 38.34 8.36 0.79
C LEU A 452 39.55 7.44 0.93
N VAL A 453 39.91 6.70 -0.12
CA VAL A 453 41.12 5.86 -0.13
C VAL A 453 42.37 6.69 0.08
N ASN A 454 42.49 7.84 -0.59
CA ASN A 454 43.62 8.76 -0.36
C ASN A 454 43.69 9.24 1.09
N LEU A 455 42.54 9.51 1.71
CA LEU A 455 42.46 9.89 3.13
C LEU A 455 42.94 8.75 4.04
N VAL A 456 42.47 7.52 3.79
CA VAL A 456 42.89 6.33 4.55
C VAL A 456 44.39 6.08 4.39
N VAL A 457 44.93 6.11 3.17
CA VAL A 457 46.37 5.92 2.90
C VAL A 457 47.21 6.97 3.62
N ALA A 458 46.77 8.23 3.62
CA ALA A 458 47.48 9.30 4.31
C ALA A 458 47.49 9.11 5.84
N ARG A 459 46.34 8.73 6.43
CA ARG A 459 46.18 8.52 7.87
C ARG A 459 46.82 7.22 8.36
N ALA A 460 46.79 6.17 7.56
CA ALA A 460 47.32 4.85 7.89
C ALA A 460 48.81 4.87 8.24
N ARG A 461 49.58 5.81 7.67
CA ARG A 461 51.00 6.01 8.00
C ARG A 461 51.24 6.45 9.44
N VAL A 462 50.24 7.02 10.10
CA VAL A 462 50.34 7.54 11.47
C VAL A 462 49.70 6.59 12.48
N VAL A 463 48.49 6.11 12.19
CA VAL A 463 47.67 5.33 13.15
C VAL A 463 47.52 3.85 12.77
N GLY A 464 47.97 3.43 11.60
CA GLY A 464 47.81 2.07 11.07
C GLY A 464 46.47 1.85 10.36
N VAL A 465 46.44 0.91 9.41
CA VAL A 465 45.26 0.62 8.58
C VAL A 465 44.13 -0.01 9.40
N ALA A 466 44.45 -1.00 10.25
CA ALA A 466 43.44 -1.74 11.01
C ALA A 466 42.60 -0.83 11.94
N ALA A 467 43.24 0.14 12.59
CA ALA A 467 42.57 1.06 13.50
C ALA A 467 41.65 2.07 12.79
N LEU A 468 41.78 2.21 11.47
CA LEU A 468 40.92 3.03 10.63
C LEU A 468 39.77 2.22 10.03
N LEU A 469 40.04 1.00 9.56
CA LEU A 469 39.05 0.18 8.88
C LEU A 469 38.13 -0.58 9.84
N ALA A 470 38.61 -1.05 10.99
CA ALA A 470 37.78 -1.83 11.91
C ALA A 470 36.53 -1.07 12.41
N PRO A 471 36.61 0.22 12.81
CA PRO A 471 35.41 0.99 13.16
C PRO A 471 34.47 1.24 11.98
N VAL A 472 35.00 1.37 10.75
CA VAL A 472 34.19 1.57 9.54
C VAL A 472 33.44 0.28 9.19
N LEU A 473 34.08 -0.88 9.31
CA LEU A 473 33.45 -2.19 9.15
C LEU A 473 32.36 -2.41 10.19
N ALA A 474 32.63 -2.11 11.46
CA ALA A 474 31.63 -2.18 12.53
C ALA A 474 30.42 -1.29 12.23
N ALA A 475 30.67 -0.04 11.83
CA ALA A 475 29.62 0.91 11.49
C ALA A 475 28.75 0.48 10.30
N GLY A 476 29.32 -0.21 9.30
CA GLY A 476 28.55 -0.74 8.17
C GLY A 476 27.79 -2.01 8.50
N ALA A 477 28.33 -2.88 9.36
CA ALA A 477 27.72 -4.16 9.71
C ALA A 477 26.68 -4.07 10.82
N VAL A 478 26.72 -3.07 11.70
CA VAL A 478 25.82 -2.96 12.86
C VAL A 478 24.33 -2.93 12.47
N VAL A 479 24.00 -2.55 11.24
CA VAL A 479 22.61 -2.62 10.73
C VAL A 479 22.07 -4.06 10.75
N LEU A 480 22.92 -5.07 10.61
CA LEU A 480 22.53 -6.49 10.69
C LEU A 480 21.93 -6.84 12.06
N ILE A 481 22.34 -6.13 13.12
CA ILE A 481 21.75 -6.31 14.45
C ILE A 481 20.30 -5.84 14.47
N ALA A 482 19.97 -4.75 13.77
CA ALA A 482 18.59 -4.27 13.65
C ALA A 482 17.76 -5.21 12.76
N ILE A 483 18.32 -5.63 11.62
CA ILE A 483 17.63 -6.51 10.66
C ILE A 483 17.30 -7.87 11.26
N PHE A 484 18.28 -8.48 11.95
CA PHE A 484 18.16 -9.81 12.53
C PHE A 484 17.93 -9.76 14.04
N ALA A 485 17.31 -8.67 14.53
CA ALA A 485 17.04 -8.48 15.96
C ALA A 485 16.21 -9.66 16.50
N ASP A 486 15.14 -9.98 15.79
CA ASP A 486 14.29 -11.12 16.05
C ASP A 486 14.56 -12.24 15.02
N GLN A 487 14.35 -11.96 13.74
CA GLN A 487 14.42 -12.92 12.65
C GLN A 487 15.80 -13.58 12.48
N THR A 488 15.80 -14.80 11.90
CA THR A 488 17.00 -15.61 11.64
C THR A 488 17.40 -15.58 10.17
N LEU A 489 18.61 -16.04 9.85
CA LEU A 489 19.02 -16.18 8.45
C LEU A 489 18.14 -17.21 7.71
N GLY A 490 17.78 -18.31 8.35
CA GLY A 490 16.88 -19.32 7.78
C GLY A 490 15.52 -18.73 7.38
N GLY A 491 14.88 -17.99 8.28
CA GLY A 491 13.61 -17.31 8.01
C GLY A 491 13.71 -16.26 6.90
N VAL A 492 14.75 -15.42 6.92
CA VAL A 492 14.95 -14.38 5.90
C VAL A 492 15.23 -14.98 4.51
N LEU A 493 15.98 -16.08 4.42
CA LEU A 493 16.21 -16.76 3.14
C LEU A 493 14.92 -17.34 2.57
N GLU A 494 14.04 -17.88 3.41
CA GLU A 494 12.73 -18.34 2.97
C GLU A 494 11.84 -17.18 2.51
N ALA A 495 11.80 -16.08 3.27
CA ALA A 495 11.05 -14.88 2.87
C ALA A 495 11.50 -14.33 1.51
N ILE A 496 12.81 -14.30 1.25
CA ILE A 496 13.37 -13.90 -0.05
C ILE A 496 12.94 -14.88 -1.16
N LYS A 497 12.96 -16.19 -0.87
CA LYS A 497 12.57 -17.24 -1.82
C LYS A 497 11.10 -17.08 -2.22
N VAL A 498 10.19 -16.93 -1.26
CA VAL A 498 8.74 -16.74 -1.49
C VAL A 498 8.49 -15.48 -2.32
N ARG A 499 9.06 -14.33 -1.95
CA ARG A 499 8.91 -13.07 -2.71
C ARG A 499 9.44 -13.17 -4.14
N THR A 500 10.52 -13.91 -4.33
CA THR A 500 11.13 -14.12 -5.65
C THR A 500 10.26 -15.01 -6.53
N ALA A 501 9.62 -16.03 -5.95
CA ALA A 501 8.76 -16.97 -6.67
C ALA A 501 7.43 -16.33 -7.08
N ILE A 502 6.78 -15.60 -6.16
CA ILE A 502 5.44 -15.01 -6.36
C ILE A 502 5.48 -13.65 -7.07
N GLY A 503 6.52 -12.85 -6.80
CA GLY A 503 6.65 -11.51 -7.38
C GLY A 503 5.63 -10.49 -6.83
N PRO A 504 5.59 -9.27 -7.40
CA PRO A 504 6.31 -8.85 -8.61
C PRO A 504 7.83 -8.69 -8.41
N ASN A 505 8.61 -9.29 -9.32
CA ASN A 505 10.08 -9.23 -9.33
C ASN A 505 10.58 -8.94 -10.76
N VAL A 506 10.64 -7.66 -11.10
CA VAL A 506 11.04 -7.19 -12.43
C VAL A 506 12.55 -7.25 -12.59
N GLN A 507 12.99 -7.82 -13.72
CA GLN A 507 14.40 -7.93 -14.05
C GLN A 507 15.08 -6.56 -14.20
N TRP A 508 16.40 -6.51 -14.00
CA TRP A 508 17.16 -5.25 -13.99
C TRP A 508 17.08 -4.45 -15.30
N PHE A 509 16.90 -5.14 -16.44
CA PHE A 509 16.72 -4.52 -17.77
C PHE A 509 15.30 -3.99 -18.00
N GLY A 510 14.35 -4.33 -17.14
CA GLY A 510 12.97 -3.83 -17.14
C GLY A 510 12.81 -2.42 -16.55
N GLU A 511 13.89 -1.69 -16.28
CA GLU A 511 13.84 -0.34 -15.69
C GLU A 511 13.00 0.66 -16.53
N TYR A 512 12.82 0.43 -17.83
CA TYR A 512 11.99 1.29 -18.69
C TYR A 512 10.53 1.40 -18.19
N GLN A 513 10.00 0.35 -17.56
CA GLN A 513 8.62 0.30 -17.04
C GLN A 513 8.37 1.42 -16.03
N ARG A 514 9.38 1.80 -15.23
CA ARG A 514 9.28 2.92 -14.27
C ARG A 514 8.98 4.25 -14.97
N TYR A 515 9.54 4.45 -16.15
CA TYR A 515 9.39 5.67 -16.94
C TYR A 515 8.13 5.63 -17.80
N GLU A 516 7.74 4.45 -18.27
CA GLU A 516 6.47 4.22 -18.94
C GLU A 516 5.30 4.53 -18.00
N ALA A 517 5.28 3.96 -16.80
CA ALA A 517 4.27 4.26 -15.78
C ALA A 517 4.20 5.76 -15.41
N LEU A 518 5.35 6.46 -15.39
CA LEU A 518 5.40 7.92 -15.15
C LEU A 518 4.73 8.73 -16.27
N LEU A 519 4.65 8.19 -17.49
CA LEU A 519 4.06 8.84 -18.66
C LEU A 519 2.59 8.46 -18.91
N ASN A 520 2.05 7.49 -18.16
CA ASN A 520 0.63 7.12 -18.20
C ASN A 520 -0.27 8.21 -17.60
N ILE A 521 -1.52 8.27 -18.05
CA ILE A 521 -2.54 9.20 -17.53
C ILE A 521 -3.19 8.52 -16.33
N SER A 522 -2.56 8.67 -15.17
CA SER A 522 -3.00 8.10 -13.89
C SER A 522 -2.43 8.91 -12.73
N PRO A 523 -2.88 8.67 -11.47
CA PRO A 523 -2.24 9.25 -10.29
C PRO A 523 -0.74 8.94 -10.20
N ASP A 524 -0.29 7.79 -10.71
CA ASP A 524 1.13 7.41 -10.76
C ASP A 524 1.97 8.25 -11.72
N GLY A 525 1.37 8.65 -12.84
CA GLY A 525 1.94 9.48 -13.88
C GLY A 525 1.37 10.90 -13.89
N SER A 526 0.90 11.42 -12.75
CA SER A 526 0.26 12.73 -12.70
C SER A 526 1.22 13.87 -13.04
N LEU A 527 0.68 15.04 -13.39
CA LEU A 527 1.49 16.22 -13.73
C LEU A 527 2.44 16.63 -12.59
N ALA A 528 1.98 16.47 -11.34
CA ALA A 528 2.75 16.83 -10.14
C ALA A 528 3.98 15.92 -10.00
N ARG A 529 3.81 14.62 -10.24
CA ARG A 529 4.91 13.63 -10.21
C ARG A 529 5.92 13.84 -11.32
N ARG A 530 5.46 14.11 -12.55
CA ARG A 530 6.32 14.30 -13.73
C ARG A 530 7.30 15.47 -13.57
N PHE A 531 6.82 16.61 -13.09
CA PHE A 531 7.61 17.84 -13.10
C PHE A 531 8.91 17.73 -12.30
N GLY A 532 8.87 17.18 -11.07
CA GLY A 532 10.05 17.03 -10.23
C GLY A 532 11.14 16.19 -10.88
N VAL A 533 10.75 15.04 -11.46
CA VAL A 533 11.65 14.12 -12.17
C VAL A 533 12.26 14.78 -13.41
N PHE A 534 11.44 15.44 -14.24
CA PHE A 534 11.90 16.14 -15.43
C PHE A 534 12.82 17.33 -15.10
N ALA A 535 12.51 18.09 -14.06
CA ALA A 535 13.35 19.18 -13.58
C ALA A 535 14.73 18.67 -13.12
N MET A 536 14.77 17.52 -12.43
CA MET A 536 16.02 16.87 -12.05
C MET A 536 16.84 16.47 -13.28
N PHE A 537 16.25 15.81 -14.27
CA PHE A 537 16.94 15.44 -15.50
C PHE A 537 17.46 16.65 -16.27
N LEU A 538 16.66 17.70 -16.40
CA LEU A 538 17.09 18.95 -17.01
C LEU A 538 18.29 19.54 -16.28
N CYS A 539 18.25 19.60 -14.94
CA CYS A 539 19.37 20.07 -14.14
C CYS A 539 20.62 19.22 -14.36
N LEU A 540 20.49 17.89 -14.39
CA LEU A 540 21.60 16.97 -14.61
C LEU A 540 22.23 17.18 -16.00
N ILE A 541 21.42 17.23 -17.06
CA ILE A 541 21.87 17.44 -18.44
C ILE A 541 22.57 18.79 -18.58
N VAL A 542 21.97 19.87 -18.08
CA VAL A 542 22.54 21.21 -18.18
C VAL A 542 23.86 21.30 -17.41
N CYS A 543 23.92 20.77 -16.18
CA CYS A 543 25.17 20.77 -15.43
C CYS A 543 26.25 19.90 -16.08
N ALA A 544 25.90 18.76 -16.70
CA ALA A 544 26.83 17.94 -17.48
C ALA A 544 27.39 18.73 -18.69
N MET A 545 26.53 19.41 -19.46
CA MET A 545 26.95 20.28 -20.56
C MET A 545 27.89 21.41 -20.09
N LEU A 546 27.58 22.05 -18.96
CA LEU A 546 28.42 23.10 -18.37
C LEU A 546 29.77 22.55 -17.89
N LEU A 547 29.81 21.34 -17.34
CA LEU A 547 31.06 20.66 -16.98
C LEU A 547 31.90 20.37 -18.22
N LEU A 548 31.32 19.79 -19.28
CA LEU A 548 32.05 19.47 -20.52
C LEU A 548 32.61 20.74 -21.17
N ARG A 549 31.78 21.79 -21.29
CA ARG A 549 32.20 23.08 -21.86
C ARG A 549 33.25 23.79 -20.99
N GLY A 550 33.11 23.72 -19.67
CA GLY A 550 33.98 24.38 -18.71
C GLY A 550 35.26 23.61 -18.35
N ARG A 551 35.67 22.61 -19.14
CA ARG A 551 36.82 21.71 -18.86
C ARG A 551 36.75 21.11 -17.45
N GLY A 552 35.57 20.61 -17.11
CA GLY A 552 35.23 20.01 -15.82
C GLY A 552 34.88 21.00 -14.72
N ARG A 553 34.61 22.28 -14.99
CA ARG A 553 34.24 23.27 -13.96
C ARG A 553 32.93 23.95 -14.32
N ILE A 554 32.02 24.02 -13.35
CA ILE A 554 30.81 24.84 -13.46
C ILE A 554 31.15 26.24 -12.94
N PRO A 555 30.97 27.31 -13.72
CA PRO A 555 31.25 28.67 -13.28
C PRO A 555 30.50 29.02 -11.99
N GLY A 556 31.21 29.59 -11.01
CA GLY A 556 30.63 29.97 -9.71
C GLY A 556 30.48 28.85 -8.68
N ALA A 557 30.60 27.58 -9.08
CA ALA A 557 30.53 26.43 -8.19
C ALA A 557 31.91 25.80 -7.91
N ALA A 558 32.06 25.16 -6.75
CA ALA A 558 33.26 24.45 -6.35
C ALA A 558 33.36 23.13 -7.11
N ALA A 559 34.45 22.93 -7.87
CA ALA A 559 34.57 21.82 -8.81
C ALA A 559 34.47 20.43 -8.16
N GLY A 560 35.11 20.21 -7.00
CA GLY A 560 35.11 18.90 -6.33
C GLY A 560 33.71 18.44 -5.89
N PRO A 561 33.05 19.16 -4.97
CA PRO A 561 31.71 18.81 -4.48
C PRO A 561 30.67 18.76 -5.60
N SER A 562 30.73 19.71 -6.55
CA SER A 562 29.77 19.74 -7.67
C SER A 562 29.89 18.50 -8.55
N ARG A 563 31.11 18.07 -8.91
CA ARG A 563 31.29 16.82 -9.68
C ARG A 563 30.78 15.59 -8.93
N ARG A 564 30.99 15.54 -7.60
CA ARG A 564 30.56 14.39 -6.81
C ARG A 564 29.05 14.33 -6.67
N ILE A 565 28.36 15.44 -6.35
CA ILE A 565 26.89 15.40 -6.25
C ILE A 565 26.23 15.05 -7.59
N LEU A 566 26.76 15.55 -8.71
CA LEU A 566 26.32 15.14 -10.05
C LEU A 566 26.58 13.66 -10.32
N GLY A 567 27.79 13.18 -10.00
CA GLY A 567 28.14 11.77 -10.14
C GLY A 567 27.27 10.86 -9.28
N ILE A 568 26.86 11.32 -8.09
CA ILE A 568 25.98 10.57 -7.18
C ILE A 568 24.61 10.42 -7.80
N VAL A 569 23.98 11.49 -8.26
CA VAL A 569 22.68 11.42 -8.95
C VAL A 569 22.74 10.47 -10.14
N PHE A 570 23.81 10.54 -10.95
CA PHE A 570 23.98 9.65 -12.09
C PHE A 570 24.15 8.18 -11.68
N VAL A 571 25.03 7.88 -10.72
CA VAL A 571 25.27 6.51 -10.25
C VAL A 571 24.04 5.95 -9.53
N SER A 572 23.30 6.76 -8.77
CA SER A 572 22.06 6.32 -8.12
C SER A 572 20.99 5.91 -9.12
N LEU A 573 20.87 6.59 -10.27
CA LEU A 573 19.95 6.17 -11.34
C LEU A 573 20.30 4.79 -11.90
N LEU A 574 21.61 4.48 -12.02
CA LEU A 574 22.06 3.15 -12.45
C LEU A 574 21.82 2.09 -11.37
N LEU A 575 22.05 2.42 -10.09
CA LEU A 575 21.78 1.50 -8.99
C LEU A 575 20.29 1.19 -8.84
N MET A 576 19.41 2.15 -9.16
CA MET A 576 17.96 1.95 -9.14
C MET A 576 17.50 0.84 -10.12
N MET A 577 18.28 0.56 -11.18
CA MET A 577 18.03 -0.57 -12.08
C MET A 577 18.03 -1.92 -11.34
N SER A 578 18.71 -2.03 -10.20
CA SER A 578 18.78 -3.27 -9.42
C SER A 578 17.61 -3.50 -8.46
N THR A 579 16.67 -2.54 -8.32
CA THR A 579 15.51 -2.75 -7.43
C THR A 579 14.54 -3.76 -8.04
N PRO A 580 13.99 -4.72 -7.27
CA PRO A 580 13.08 -5.73 -7.82
C PRO A 580 11.75 -5.13 -8.32
N THR A 581 11.26 -4.05 -7.68
CA THR A 581 10.05 -3.33 -8.10
C THR A 581 10.37 -2.02 -8.80
N LYS A 582 9.55 -1.66 -9.80
CA LYS A 582 9.78 -0.55 -10.74
C LYS A 582 8.76 0.59 -10.63
N TRP A 583 8.25 0.85 -9.43
CA TRP A 583 7.23 1.86 -9.19
C TRP A 583 7.72 3.30 -9.37
N THR A 584 6.80 4.20 -9.75
CA THR A 584 7.07 5.64 -9.90
C THR A 584 7.38 6.29 -8.56
N HIS A 585 6.77 5.83 -7.46
CA HIS A 585 6.95 6.37 -6.12
C HIS A 585 8.41 6.36 -5.64
N HIS A 586 9.22 5.43 -6.15
CA HIS A 586 10.65 5.34 -5.83
C HIS A 586 11.43 6.61 -6.21
N PHE A 587 10.89 7.46 -7.10
CA PHE A 587 11.53 8.73 -7.42
C PHE A 587 11.62 9.69 -6.21
N GLY A 588 10.78 9.51 -5.18
CA GLY A 588 10.79 10.33 -3.97
C GLY A 588 12.15 10.42 -3.27
N VAL A 589 12.98 9.38 -3.37
CA VAL A 589 14.34 9.35 -2.80
C VAL A 589 15.26 10.45 -3.36
N TYR A 590 14.95 10.97 -4.54
CA TYR A 590 15.76 11.98 -5.23
C TYR A 590 15.42 13.42 -4.81
N ALA A 591 14.32 13.69 -4.11
CA ALA A 591 13.85 15.04 -3.82
C ALA A 591 14.94 15.93 -3.19
N GLY A 592 15.69 15.39 -2.24
CA GLY A 592 16.80 16.08 -1.59
C GLY A 592 17.99 16.40 -2.53
N LEU A 593 18.32 15.45 -3.41
CA LEU A 593 19.38 15.60 -4.41
C LEU A 593 18.96 16.57 -5.53
N ALA A 594 17.70 16.52 -5.96
CA ALA A 594 17.12 17.39 -6.99
C ALA A 594 17.22 18.87 -6.61
N GLY A 595 16.79 19.23 -5.39
CA GLY A 595 16.94 20.60 -4.88
C GLY A 595 18.41 21.05 -4.83
N SER A 596 19.32 20.14 -4.47
CA SER A 596 20.76 20.42 -4.40
C SER A 596 21.40 20.68 -5.77
N ILE A 597 21.07 19.88 -6.79
CA ILE A 597 21.58 20.11 -8.15
C ILE A 597 20.91 21.34 -8.80
N ALA A 598 19.65 21.63 -8.48
CA ALA A 598 18.96 22.82 -8.98
C ALA A 598 19.64 24.13 -8.55
N ALA A 599 20.17 24.20 -7.32
CA ALA A 599 21.02 25.32 -6.88
C ALA A 599 22.28 25.49 -7.75
N VAL A 600 22.95 24.39 -8.09
CA VAL A 600 24.16 24.41 -8.95
C VAL A 600 23.79 24.85 -10.36
N THR A 601 22.71 24.30 -10.92
CA THR A 601 22.18 24.64 -12.23
C THR A 601 21.85 26.12 -12.32
N ALA A 602 21.15 26.68 -11.33
CA ALA A 602 20.76 28.09 -11.31
C ALA A 602 21.98 29.03 -11.35
N VAL A 603 23.05 28.73 -10.61
CA VAL A 603 24.28 29.55 -10.62
C VAL A 603 25.08 29.35 -11.91
N GLY A 604 25.23 28.11 -12.37
CA GLY A 604 25.93 27.80 -13.61
C GLY A 604 25.27 28.47 -14.82
N LEU A 605 23.94 28.41 -14.88
CA LEU A 605 23.15 29.09 -15.90
C LEU A 605 23.26 30.59 -15.77
N ALA A 606 23.10 31.19 -14.58
CA ALA A 606 23.26 32.64 -14.42
C ALA A 606 24.60 33.11 -15.00
N ALA A 607 25.70 32.41 -14.73
CA ALA A 607 26.99 32.74 -15.35
C ALA A 607 27.02 32.58 -16.88
N ALA A 608 26.37 31.55 -17.42
CA ALA A 608 26.32 31.26 -18.86
C ALA A 608 25.32 32.12 -19.65
N THR A 609 24.29 32.65 -19.00
CA THR A 609 23.14 33.34 -19.62
C THR A 609 23.10 34.84 -19.36
N VAL A 610 23.88 35.35 -18.39
CA VAL A 610 23.99 36.80 -18.12
C VAL A 610 24.43 37.60 -19.36
N ARG A 611 25.17 36.99 -20.29
CA ARG A 611 25.71 37.65 -21.49
C ARG A 611 25.15 37.14 -22.84
N SER A 612 24.16 36.26 -22.83
CA SER A 612 23.60 35.68 -24.06
C SER A 612 22.08 35.51 -23.98
N SER A 613 21.35 36.40 -24.65
CA SER A 613 19.89 36.27 -24.85
C SER A 613 19.50 34.96 -25.53
N ARG A 614 20.30 34.48 -26.47
CA ARG A 614 20.12 33.18 -27.13
C ARG A 614 20.04 32.03 -26.12
N ASN A 615 21.02 31.91 -25.23
CA ASN A 615 21.05 30.82 -24.24
C ASN A 615 19.92 30.96 -23.21
N ARG A 616 19.52 32.20 -22.85
CA ARG A 616 18.34 32.44 -22.01
C ARG A 616 17.06 31.90 -22.66
N ALA A 617 16.85 32.25 -23.92
CA ALA A 617 15.67 31.85 -24.69
C ALA A 617 15.63 30.33 -24.89
N LEU A 618 16.78 29.71 -25.21
CA LEU A 618 16.88 28.26 -25.37
C LEU A 618 16.55 27.52 -24.07
N PHE A 619 17.06 27.99 -22.92
CA PHE A 619 16.74 27.38 -21.63
C PHE A 619 15.27 27.58 -21.25
N ALA A 620 14.70 28.76 -21.53
CA ALA A 620 13.28 29.00 -21.32
C ALA A 620 12.40 28.09 -22.19
N SER A 621 12.79 27.86 -23.46
CA SER A 621 12.13 26.90 -24.34
C SER A 621 12.16 25.48 -23.77
N GLY A 622 13.32 25.04 -23.27
CA GLY A 622 13.44 23.74 -22.61
C GLY A 622 12.51 23.60 -21.39
N VAL A 623 12.45 24.61 -20.51
CA VAL A 623 11.55 24.59 -19.34
C VAL A 623 10.07 24.59 -19.76
N LEU A 624 9.69 25.36 -20.78
CA LEU A 624 8.33 25.39 -21.30
C LEU A 624 7.94 24.04 -21.94
N PHE A 625 8.87 23.38 -22.63
CA PHE A 625 8.65 22.05 -23.17
C PHE A 625 8.45 21.00 -22.07
N LEU A 626 9.18 21.10 -20.96
CA LEU A 626 8.94 20.23 -19.80
C LEU A 626 7.58 20.47 -19.15
N LEU A 627 7.15 21.73 -19.01
CA LEU A 627 5.80 22.04 -18.56
C LEU A 627 4.76 21.45 -19.51
N ALA A 628 4.98 21.55 -20.83
CA ALA A 628 4.09 20.93 -21.81
C ALA A 628 3.96 19.41 -21.59
N LEU A 629 5.07 18.71 -21.37
CA LEU A 629 5.08 17.26 -21.09
C LEU A 629 4.48 16.89 -19.72
N ALA A 630 4.67 17.72 -18.70
CA ALA A 630 4.05 17.48 -17.40
C ALA A 630 2.52 17.61 -17.49
N PHE A 631 2.02 18.65 -18.17
CA PHE A 631 0.59 18.96 -18.34
C PHE A 631 -0.14 18.05 -19.35
N THR A 632 0.51 17.02 -19.90
CA THR A 632 -0.22 15.95 -20.60
C THR A 632 -0.76 14.89 -19.65
N GLY A 633 -0.29 14.83 -18.39
CA GLY A 633 -0.88 13.99 -17.35
C GLY A 633 -2.08 14.66 -16.68
N SER A 634 -2.88 13.88 -15.96
CA SER A 634 -3.95 14.42 -15.10
C SER A 634 -3.39 15.09 -13.85
N ASN A 635 -4.24 15.82 -13.14
CA ASN A 635 -3.98 16.31 -11.78
C ASN A 635 -4.54 15.32 -10.73
N GLY A 636 -4.43 14.02 -11.02
CA GLY A 636 -4.92 12.95 -10.16
C GLY A 636 -3.99 12.64 -8.99
N TRP A 637 -4.62 12.24 -7.88
CA TRP A 637 -3.99 11.80 -6.63
C TRP A 637 -4.60 10.44 -6.21
N TRP A 638 -4.00 9.78 -5.22
CA TRP A 638 -4.45 8.45 -4.82
C TRP A 638 -5.73 8.49 -3.98
N TYR A 639 -6.69 7.63 -4.35
CA TYR A 639 -7.93 7.36 -3.60
C TYR A 639 -8.61 8.66 -3.13
N VAL A 640 -8.88 8.78 -1.83
CA VAL A 640 -9.52 9.94 -1.20
C VAL A 640 -8.79 11.28 -1.39
N SER A 641 -7.50 11.27 -1.77
CA SER A 641 -6.75 12.50 -2.02
C SER A 641 -7.20 13.23 -3.30
N SER A 642 -7.96 12.57 -4.18
CA SER A 642 -8.50 13.17 -5.40
C SER A 642 -9.85 13.87 -5.22
N TYR A 643 -10.47 13.78 -4.04
CA TYR A 643 -11.83 14.28 -3.83
C TYR A 643 -11.88 15.81 -3.96
N GLY A 644 -12.72 16.30 -4.87
CA GLY A 644 -12.89 17.72 -5.18
C GLY A 644 -11.75 18.37 -5.99
N ILE A 645 -10.73 17.61 -6.39
CA ILE A 645 -9.55 18.12 -7.10
C ILE A 645 -9.88 18.43 -8.58
N PRO A 646 -9.53 19.62 -9.10
CA PRO A 646 -9.71 19.93 -10.53
C PRO A 646 -8.89 19.01 -11.43
N TRP A 647 -9.51 18.52 -12.52
CA TRP A 647 -8.86 17.69 -13.54
C TRP A 647 -8.15 16.45 -12.95
N TRP A 648 -8.78 15.79 -11.99
CA TRP A 648 -8.21 14.59 -11.34
C TRP A 648 -8.15 13.39 -12.30
N ASP A 649 -9.14 13.30 -13.19
CA ASP A 649 -9.40 12.27 -14.19
C ASP A 649 -8.75 12.55 -15.56
N LYS A 650 -8.50 13.82 -15.88
CA LYS A 650 -8.09 14.26 -17.23
C LYS A 650 -6.97 15.30 -17.23
N PRO A 651 -6.29 15.54 -18.36
CA PRO A 651 -5.29 16.60 -18.45
C PRO A 651 -5.91 18.00 -18.26
N PRO A 652 -5.22 18.94 -17.56
CA PRO A 652 -5.74 20.29 -17.37
C PRO A 652 -6.01 21.04 -18.67
N SER A 653 -7.23 21.56 -18.79
CA SER A 653 -7.73 22.22 -19.99
C SER A 653 -8.74 23.32 -19.69
N ILE A 654 -8.89 24.26 -20.63
CA ILE A 654 -9.91 25.31 -20.59
C ILE A 654 -10.66 25.36 -21.91
N SER A 655 -11.99 25.28 -21.88
CA SER A 655 -12.84 25.24 -23.08
C SER A 655 -12.39 24.20 -24.11
N GLY A 656 -12.03 22.99 -23.65
CA GLY A 656 -11.54 21.89 -24.49
C GLY A 656 -10.11 22.05 -25.03
N LYS A 657 -9.40 23.15 -24.69
CA LYS A 657 -8.02 23.39 -25.11
C LYS A 657 -7.06 23.04 -23.97
N PRO A 658 -6.19 22.03 -24.13
CA PRO A 658 -5.30 21.59 -23.06
C PRO A 658 -4.16 22.60 -22.84
N PHE A 659 -3.75 22.79 -21.58
CA PHE A 659 -2.63 23.68 -21.24
C PHE A 659 -1.31 23.19 -21.81
N SER A 660 -1.14 21.87 -21.98
CA SER A 660 0.04 21.26 -22.61
C SER A 660 0.31 21.84 -24.01
N THR A 661 -0.72 22.00 -24.85
CA THR A 661 -0.59 22.64 -26.17
C THR A 661 -0.17 24.11 -26.06
N GLY A 662 -0.74 24.85 -25.10
CA GLY A 662 -0.35 26.24 -24.84
C GLY A 662 1.13 26.36 -24.48
N PHE A 663 1.62 25.53 -23.55
CA PHE A 663 3.04 25.48 -23.19
C PHE A 663 3.93 25.05 -24.36
N LEU A 664 3.48 24.11 -25.19
CA LEU A 664 4.22 23.67 -26.38
C LEU A 664 4.37 24.81 -27.40
N VAL A 665 3.30 25.56 -27.68
CA VAL A 665 3.35 26.73 -28.56
C VAL A 665 4.34 27.76 -28.01
N LEU A 666 4.28 28.06 -26.71
CA LEU A 666 5.24 28.96 -26.06
C LEU A 666 6.68 28.45 -26.14
N ALA A 667 6.89 27.13 -26.00
CA ALA A 667 8.21 26.51 -26.13
C ALA A 667 8.77 26.68 -27.54
N VAL A 668 7.95 26.47 -28.58
CA VAL A 668 8.33 26.69 -29.99
C VAL A 668 8.62 28.15 -30.26
N LEU A 669 7.78 29.08 -29.77
CA LEU A 669 8.03 30.52 -29.93
C LEU A 669 9.34 30.96 -29.25
N ALA A 670 9.62 30.45 -28.06
CA ALA A 670 10.89 30.70 -27.37
C ALA A 670 12.09 30.10 -28.14
N LEU A 671 11.93 28.94 -28.78
CA LEU A 671 12.94 28.32 -29.62
C LEU A 671 13.20 29.14 -30.90
N LEU A 672 12.15 29.59 -31.58
CA LEU A 672 12.24 30.47 -32.74
C LEU A 672 12.93 31.79 -32.37
N TYR A 673 12.59 32.36 -31.21
CA TYR A 673 13.28 33.54 -30.69
C TYR A 673 14.76 33.27 -30.39
N ALA A 674 15.09 32.10 -29.83
CA ALA A 674 16.48 31.69 -29.65
C ALA A 674 17.22 31.55 -30.99
N GLY A 675 16.57 30.98 -32.02
CA GLY A 675 17.09 30.89 -33.39
C GLY A 675 17.31 32.26 -34.02
N TRP A 676 16.36 33.18 -33.88
CA TRP A 676 16.51 34.56 -34.33
C TRP A 676 17.67 35.28 -33.63
N GLN A 677 17.81 35.10 -32.32
CA GLN A 677 18.95 35.64 -31.55
C GLN A 677 20.28 35.04 -31.99
N HIS A 678 20.30 33.75 -32.35
CA HIS A 678 21.48 33.09 -32.88
C HIS A 678 21.92 33.71 -34.22
N LEU A 679 20.98 33.93 -35.14
CA LEU A 679 21.27 34.56 -36.44
C LEU A 679 21.71 36.03 -36.29
N ARG A 680 21.22 36.72 -35.26
CA ARG A 680 21.53 38.14 -35.01
C ARG A 680 22.84 38.37 -34.23
N GLU A 681 23.38 37.34 -33.60
CA GLU A 681 24.58 37.39 -32.75
C GLU A 681 25.79 38.07 -33.43
N PRO A 682 26.10 37.82 -34.73
CA PRO A 682 27.21 38.50 -35.42
C PRO A 682 27.00 40.00 -35.66
N TYR A 683 25.75 40.48 -35.64
CA TYR A 683 25.36 41.84 -36.04
C TYR A 683 25.06 42.76 -34.85
N ARG A 684 25.34 42.33 -33.61
CA ARG A 684 25.08 43.09 -32.38
C ARG A 684 26.37 43.38 -31.62
N GLY A 685 26.44 44.57 -31.03
CA GLY A 685 27.45 44.87 -30.01
C GLY A 685 27.25 44.02 -28.74
N PRO A 686 28.27 43.94 -27.86
CA PRO A 686 28.22 43.11 -26.66
C PRO A 686 26.99 43.45 -25.79
N GLU A 687 26.21 42.41 -25.43
CA GLU A 687 25.00 42.58 -24.62
C GLU A 687 25.32 43.15 -23.24
N GLN A 688 24.60 44.21 -22.85
CA GLN A 688 24.66 44.71 -21.48
C GLN A 688 23.98 43.75 -20.51
N PRO A 689 24.55 43.52 -19.31
CA PRO A 689 23.95 42.68 -18.29
C PRO A 689 22.59 43.24 -17.85
N VAL A 690 21.62 42.35 -17.64
CA VAL A 690 20.27 42.70 -17.16
C VAL A 690 20.37 43.37 -15.79
N ARG A 691 19.77 44.56 -15.63
CA ARG A 691 19.71 45.28 -14.34
C ARG A 691 18.91 44.46 -13.30
N PRO A 692 19.34 44.44 -12.02
CA PRO A 692 18.62 43.72 -10.96
C PRO A 692 17.21 44.29 -10.75
N GLY A 693 16.19 43.41 -10.65
CA GLY A 693 14.76 43.76 -10.54
C GLY A 693 13.84 42.64 -11.06
N LEU A 694 12.57 42.93 -11.38
CA LEU A 694 11.58 41.95 -11.88
C LEU A 694 12.09 41.16 -13.11
N ARG A 695 12.93 41.79 -13.94
CA ARG A 695 13.59 41.16 -15.09
C ARG A 695 14.56 40.02 -14.73
N THR A 696 15.01 39.92 -13.48
CA THR A 696 15.86 38.80 -13.01
C THR A 696 15.08 37.54 -12.65
N LEU A 697 13.81 37.68 -12.26
CA LEU A 697 12.87 36.56 -12.11
C LEU A 697 12.47 36.00 -13.48
N VAL A 698 12.15 36.88 -14.43
CA VAL A 698 11.91 36.50 -15.85
C VAL A 698 13.15 35.84 -16.49
N ALA A 699 14.36 36.13 -15.97
CA ALA A 699 15.60 35.49 -16.41
C ALA A 699 15.87 34.10 -15.80
N SER A 700 14.98 33.60 -14.93
CA SER A 700 15.14 32.33 -14.21
C SER A 700 13.92 31.42 -14.42
N PRO A 701 13.72 30.90 -15.65
CA PRO A 701 12.48 30.22 -16.04
C PRO A 701 12.20 28.96 -15.20
N LEU A 702 13.23 28.23 -14.77
CA LEU A 702 13.07 27.07 -13.89
C LEU A 702 12.51 27.45 -12.51
N THR A 703 12.95 28.57 -11.93
CA THR A 703 12.43 29.05 -10.63
C THR A 703 10.95 29.41 -10.74
N VAL A 704 10.56 30.06 -11.84
CA VAL A 704 9.16 30.45 -12.10
C VAL A 704 8.30 29.22 -12.34
N ALA A 705 8.76 28.26 -13.15
CA ALA A 705 8.05 27.01 -13.40
C ALA A 705 7.86 26.20 -12.11
N ALA A 706 8.91 26.06 -11.28
CA ALA A 706 8.81 25.35 -10.01
C ALA A 706 7.87 26.06 -9.02
N ALA A 707 7.91 27.40 -8.94
CA ALA A 707 6.94 28.16 -8.15
C ALA A 707 5.50 27.96 -8.64
N PHE A 708 5.29 27.96 -9.95
CA PHE A 708 3.99 27.74 -10.56
C PHE A 708 3.44 26.35 -10.22
N ILE A 709 4.27 25.30 -10.33
CA ILE A 709 3.87 23.93 -10.01
C ILE A 709 3.52 23.78 -8.53
N VAL A 710 4.37 24.27 -7.61
CA VAL A 710 4.07 24.24 -6.16
C VAL A 710 2.77 24.97 -5.84
N LEU A 711 2.49 26.09 -6.52
CA LEU A 711 1.22 26.80 -6.36
C LEU A 711 0.04 25.99 -6.90
N VAL A 712 0.16 25.34 -8.06
CA VAL A 712 -0.88 24.47 -8.62
C VAL A 712 -1.17 23.30 -7.68
N GLU A 713 -0.15 22.66 -7.12
CA GLU A 713 -0.28 21.58 -6.14
C GLU A 713 -1.03 22.06 -4.89
N VAL A 714 -0.55 23.12 -4.23
CA VAL A 714 -1.15 23.63 -2.99
C VAL A 714 -2.57 24.17 -3.21
N LEU A 715 -2.80 24.93 -4.28
CA LEU A 715 -4.11 25.53 -4.55
C LEU A 715 -5.14 24.50 -5.01
N SER A 716 -4.73 23.44 -5.71
CA SER A 716 -5.68 22.42 -6.14
C SER A 716 -6.26 21.65 -4.94
N LEU A 717 -5.42 21.28 -3.97
CA LEU A 717 -5.85 20.60 -2.74
C LEU A 717 -6.58 21.53 -1.78
N ALA A 718 -6.14 22.79 -1.67
CA ALA A 718 -6.90 23.80 -0.91
C ALA A 718 -8.29 24.04 -1.52
N LYS A 719 -8.42 24.10 -2.85
CA LYS A 719 -9.72 24.19 -3.53
C LYS A 719 -10.55 22.93 -3.29
N GLY A 720 -9.95 21.74 -3.34
CA GLY A 720 -10.65 20.48 -3.06
C GLY A 720 -11.26 20.49 -1.66
N ALA A 721 -10.45 20.88 -0.66
CA ALA A 721 -10.89 21.01 0.73
C ALA A 721 -12.08 21.99 0.90
N VAL A 722 -11.99 23.17 0.29
CA VAL A 722 -13.05 24.19 0.39
C VAL A 722 -14.29 23.81 -0.42
N GLY A 723 -14.09 23.20 -1.59
CA GLY A 723 -15.17 22.86 -2.51
C GLY A 723 -15.98 21.64 -2.08
N GLN A 724 -15.39 20.71 -1.33
CA GLN A 724 -16.11 19.56 -0.78
C GLN A 724 -16.90 19.90 0.48
N TYR A 725 -16.56 20.95 1.23
CA TYR A 725 -17.21 21.22 2.52
C TYR A 725 -18.73 21.45 2.36
N PRO A 726 -19.60 20.75 3.11
CA PRO A 726 -19.32 19.98 4.32
C PRO A 726 -18.86 18.52 4.14
N ALA A 727 -18.94 17.92 2.95
CA ALA A 727 -18.54 16.54 2.68
C ALA A 727 -17.07 16.23 3.02
N TYR A 728 -16.73 14.93 3.04
CA TYR A 728 -15.38 14.46 3.37
C TYR A 728 -14.31 15.08 2.46
N SER A 729 -13.27 15.61 3.11
CA SER A 729 -11.99 15.88 2.46
C SER A 729 -10.85 15.50 3.39
N LEU A 730 -9.71 15.11 2.81
CA LEU A 730 -8.50 14.79 3.57
C LEU A 730 -8.09 15.94 4.50
N ALA A 731 -8.27 17.19 4.06
CA ALA A 731 -7.97 18.36 4.86
C ALA A 731 -8.89 18.49 6.08
N ARG A 732 -10.21 18.34 5.89
CA ARG A 732 -11.19 18.39 6.99
C ARG A 732 -10.88 17.29 8.01
N SER A 733 -10.75 16.05 7.55
CA SER A 733 -10.37 14.90 8.41
C SER A 733 -9.10 15.14 9.22
N ASN A 734 -8.01 15.61 8.60
CA ASN A 734 -6.77 15.91 9.33
C ASN A 734 -6.92 17.06 10.33
N ILE A 735 -7.76 18.05 10.06
CA ILE A 735 -8.05 19.16 10.97
C ILE A 735 -8.90 18.66 12.15
N ASP A 736 -9.88 17.79 11.91
CA ASP A 736 -10.77 17.24 12.94
C ASP A 736 -10.00 16.39 13.99
N THR A 737 -8.85 15.81 13.60
CA THR A 737 -7.94 15.15 14.56
C THR A 737 -7.44 16.08 15.67
N LEU A 738 -7.38 17.40 15.43
CA LEU A 738 -6.97 18.38 16.43
C LEU A 738 -8.03 18.56 17.52
N THR A 739 -9.29 18.23 17.23
CA THR A 739 -10.40 18.24 18.18
C THR A 739 -10.68 16.87 18.81
N GLY A 740 -9.90 15.84 18.44
CA GLY A 740 -10.00 14.48 18.97
C GLY A 740 -10.81 13.52 18.11
N ASP A 741 -11.40 13.97 17.01
CA ASP A 741 -12.05 13.08 16.05
C ASP A 741 -11.01 12.49 15.10
N THR A 742 -10.73 11.19 15.24
CA THR A 742 -9.67 10.50 14.52
C THR A 742 -10.16 9.48 13.52
N CYS A 743 -11.46 9.18 13.44
CA CYS A 743 -11.97 8.04 12.66
C CYS A 743 -12.11 8.32 11.15
N ALA A 744 -11.86 9.57 10.75
CA ALA A 744 -11.72 9.96 9.35
C ALA A 744 -12.95 9.53 8.52
N LEU A 745 -12.76 8.75 7.46
CA LEU A 745 -13.83 8.45 6.50
C LEU A 745 -14.98 7.64 7.12
N ALA A 746 -14.73 6.91 8.22
CA ALA A 746 -15.74 6.13 8.92
C ALA A 746 -16.91 6.97 9.47
N ASN A 747 -16.69 8.26 9.71
CA ASN A 747 -17.73 9.18 10.21
C ASN A 747 -18.59 9.79 9.08
N ASP A 748 -18.16 9.66 7.82
CA ASP A 748 -18.86 10.24 6.67
C ASP A 748 -19.46 9.19 5.74
N VAL A 749 -19.06 7.93 5.88
CA VAL A 749 -19.73 6.82 5.19
C VAL A 749 -20.99 6.49 5.98
N LEU A 750 -22.13 6.64 5.32
CA LEU A 750 -23.44 6.23 5.80
C LEU A 750 -23.73 4.83 5.29
N VAL A 751 -23.97 3.89 6.19
CA VAL A 751 -24.30 2.48 5.90
C VAL A 751 -25.77 2.26 6.23
N GLU A 752 -26.47 1.50 5.40
CA GLU A 752 -27.84 1.02 5.64
C GLU A 752 -27.76 -0.43 6.18
N PRO A 753 -27.88 -0.66 7.51
CA PRO A 753 -27.69 -1.99 8.07
C PRO A 753 -28.77 -3.01 7.68
N ASP A 754 -30.00 -2.52 7.47
CA ASP A 754 -31.13 -3.31 6.96
C ASP A 754 -31.79 -2.55 5.80
N ALA A 755 -31.56 -3.04 4.57
CA ALA A 755 -32.11 -2.44 3.35
C ALA A 755 -33.63 -2.59 3.21
N ASN A 756 -34.28 -3.41 4.05
CA ASN A 756 -35.72 -3.66 4.00
C ASN A 756 -36.51 -2.70 4.88
N ALA A 757 -35.89 -2.13 5.92
CA ALA A 757 -36.55 -1.27 6.90
C ALA A 757 -37.09 0.05 6.32
N GLY A 758 -36.47 0.54 5.24
CA GLY A 758 -36.81 1.81 4.59
C GLY A 758 -37.86 1.72 3.48
N MET A 759 -38.36 0.53 3.15
CA MET A 759 -39.25 0.32 2.00
C MET A 759 -40.51 1.18 2.08
N LEU A 760 -40.80 1.92 1.00
CA LEU A 760 -42.00 2.75 0.98
C LEU A 760 -43.26 1.89 0.81
N THR A 761 -44.33 2.29 1.49
CA THR A 761 -45.63 1.65 1.37
C THR A 761 -46.42 2.24 0.20
N PRO A 762 -47.12 1.44 -0.61
CA PRO A 762 -47.99 1.96 -1.66
C PRO A 762 -49.15 2.77 -1.05
N VAL A 763 -49.57 3.83 -1.74
CA VAL A 763 -50.72 4.67 -1.37
C VAL A 763 -52.02 3.85 -1.45
N ASP A 764 -52.15 3.04 -2.50
CA ASP A 764 -53.25 2.12 -2.71
C ASP A 764 -52.80 0.68 -2.41
N ALA A 765 -53.57 -0.05 -1.61
CA ALA A 765 -53.27 -1.45 -1.31
C ALA A 765 -53.59 -2.34 -2.52
N THR A 766 -52.57 -2.66 -3.33
CA THR A 766 -52.67 -3.59 -4.46
C THR A 766 -51.74 -4.80 -4.26
N PRO A 767 -52.05 -5.97 -4.85
CA PRO A 767 -51.19 -7.17 -4.74
C PRO A 767 -49.82 -7.03 -5.43
N ASP A 768 -49.72 -6.17 -6.45
CA ASP A 768 -48.46 -5.87 -7.16
C ASP A 768 -48.35 -4.34 -7.36
N PRO A 769 -47.89 -3.59 -6.35
CA PRO A 769 -47.79 -2.14 -6.44
C PRO A 769 -46.71 -1.66 -7.42
N LEU A 770 -45.69 -2.49 -7.68
CA LEU A 770 -44.62 -2.14 -8.62
C LEU A 770 -45.11 -2.15 -10.06
N GLY A 771 -46.01 -3.09 -10.41
CA GLY A 771 -46.66 -3.17 -11.72
C GLY A 771 -48.06 -2.53 -11.82
N ALA A 772 -48.55 -1.84 -10.77
CA ALA A 772 -49.96 -1.43 -10.67
C ALA A 772 -50.43 -0.33 -11.63
N GLY A 773 -49.52 0.46 -12.19
CA GLY A 773 -49.86 1.52 -13.14
C GLY A 773 -49.94 1.00 -14.58
N GLU A 774 -48.98 1.40 -15.42
CA GLU A 774 -48.81 0.88 -16.77
C GLU A 774 -47.64 -0.10 -16.77
N ASN A 775 -47.83 -1.32 -17.27
CA ASN A 775 -46.74 -2.30 -17.39
C ASN A 775 -46.85 -3.03 -18.73
N THR A 776 -45.94 -2.71 -19.64
CA THR A 776 -45.76 -3.37 -20.93
C THR A 776 -44.32 -3.88 -21.01
N GLY A 777 -44.13 -5.18 -21.17
CA GLY A 777 -42.80 -5.78 -21.38
C GLY A 777 -41.93 -5.98 -20.14
N PHE A 778 -42.32 -5.47 -18.96
CA PHE A 778 -41.61 -5.76 -17.71
C PHE A 778 -42.18 -7.01 -17.02
N THR A 779 -41.31 -7.94 -16.64
CA THR A 779 -41.71 -9.20 -15.99
C THR A 779 -40.88 -9.49 -14.73
N PRO A 780 -41.39 -10.31 -13.79
CA PRO A 780 -40.67 -10.66 -12.56
C PRO A 780 -39.29 -11.30 -12.77
N ASN A 781 -39.11 -12.05 -13.87
CA ASN A 781 -37.86 -12.70 -14.24
C ASN A 781 -37.16 -12.01 -15.42
N GLY A 782 -37.52 -10.76 -15.72
CA GLY A 782 -36.93 -9.97 -16.80
C GLY A 782 -35.59 -9.34 -16.41
N VAL A 783 -34.71 -10.12 -15.78
CA VAL A 783 -33.34 -9.74 -15.38
C VAL A 783 -32.38 -10.74 -16.01
N ALA A 784 -31.25 -10.29 -16.56
CA ALA A 784 -30.25 -11.20 -17.10
C ALA A 784 -29.62 -12.05 -15.98
N GLY A 785 -29.29 -13.31 -16.28
CA GLY A 785 -28.71 -14.23 -15.29
C GLY A 785 -27.27 -13.88 -14.90
N ASP A 786 -26.51 -13.28 -15.82
CA ASP A 786 -25.16 -12.78 -15.61
C ASP A 786 -25.18 -11.25 -15.67
N LEU A 787 -24.85 -10.63 -14.53
CA LEU A 787 -24.75 -9.19 -14.35
C LEU A 787 -23.32 -8.76 -14.04
N THR A 788 -22.33 -9.53 -14.49
CA THR A 788 -20.92 -9.17 -14.37
C THR A 788 -20.70 -7.77 -14.94
N ALA A 789 -20.08 -6.92 -14.13
CA ALA A 789 -19.86 -5.52 -14.45
C ALA A 789 -18.99 -5.35 -15.71
N ASP A 790 -19.37 -4.41 -16.59
CA ASP A 790 -18.60 -4.08 -17.80
C ASP A 790 -17.20 -3.59 -17.43
N GLU A 791 -16.21 -3.87 -18.28
CA GLU A 791 -14.84 -3.45 -18.07
C GLU A 791 -14.70 -1.91 -18.07
N GLU A 792 -13.98 -1.38 -17.08
CA GLU A 792 -13.62 0.04 -16.99
C GLU A 792 -12.14 0.25 -17.30
N PHE A 793 -11.82 1.42 -17.85
CA PHE A 793 -10.43 1.78 -18.13
C PHE A 793 -9.65 1.94 -16.82
N LYS A 794 -8.54 1.22 -16.70
CA LYS A 794 -7.53 1.38 -15.65
C LYS A 794 -6.17 1.62 -16.29
N ALA A 795 -5.28 2.30 -15.58
CA ALA A 795 -3.93 2.52 -16.08
C ALA A 795 -3.04 1.29 -15.81
N ALA A 796 -2.44 0.73 -16.87
CA ALA A 796 -1.45 -0.32 -16.73
C ALA A 796 -0.19 0.13 -15.95
N GLY A 797 0.41 -0.81 -15.22
CA GLY A 797 1.73 -0.65 -14.58
C GLY A 797 1.75 0.30 -13.38
N GLY A 798 0.59 0.53 -12.75
CA GLY A 798 0.46 1.31 -11.53
C GLY A 798 1.09 0.63 -10.31
N ALA A 799 1.24 1.36 -9.20
CA ALA A 799 1.73 0.78 -7.95
C ALA A 799 0.84 -0.39 -7.49
N ASN A 800 1.48 -1.49 -7.07
CA ASN A 800 0.81 -2.71 -6.59
C ASN A 800 -0.13 -3.37 -7.61
N THR A 801 0.10 -3.19 -8.91
CA THR A 801 -0.57 -3.97 -9.96
C THR A 801 0.17 -5.27 -10.26
N VAL A 802 -0.56 -6.39 -10.33
CA VAL A 802 0.01 -7.71 -10.68
C VAL A 802 0.08 -7.89 -12.21
N ASP A 803 -0.94 -7.41 -12.94
CA ASP A 803 -0.92 -7.35 -14.41
C ASP A 803 -0.51 -5.96 -14.90
N THR A 804 0.59 -5.90 -15.67
CA THR A 804 1.13 -4.67 -16.24
C THR A 804 0.75 -4.46 -17.71
N GLY A 805 -0.01 -5.38 -18.31
CA GLY A 805 -0.36 -5.37 -19.73
C GLY A 805 -1.81 -4.94 -20.02
N SER A 806 -2.74 -5.17 -19.09
CA SER A 806 -4.15 -4.79 -19.25
C SER A 806 -4.41 -3.33 -18.87
N ASN A 807 -5.25 -2.65 -19.66
CA ASN A 807 -5.80 -1.33 -19.37
C ASN A 807 -7.29 -1.39 -18.98
N GLU A 808 -7.80 -2.58 -18.66
CA GLU A 808 -9.20 -2.83 -18.34
C GLU A 808 -9.32 -3.63 -17.03
N THR A 809 -10.36 -3.35 -16.24
CA THR A 809 -10.69 -4.11 -15.01
C THR A 809 -11.10 -5.55 -15.33
N THR A 810 -10.79 -6.52 -14.48
CA THR A 810 -11.04 -7.95 -14.72
C THR A 810 -12.45 -8.40 -14.31
N GLY A 811 -13.50 -7.75 -14.84
CA GLY A 811 -14.90 -8.11 -14.53
C GLY A 811 -15.28 -7.99 -13.04
N THR A 812 -14.53 -7.21 -12.25
CA THR A 812 -14.75 -7.08 -10.80
C THR A 812 -16.14 -6.52 -10.50
N THR A 813 -16.90 -7.29 -9.72
CA THR A 813 -18.28 -7.02 -9.32
C THR A 813 -18.40 -7.19 -7.80
N SER A 814 -19.17 -6.33 -7.13
CA SER A 814 -19.38 -6.42 -5.68
C SER A 814 -20.09 -7.72 -5.29
N ALA A 815 -19.83 -8.22 -4.09
CA ALA A 815 -20.43 -9.45 -3.61
C ALA A 815 -21.97 -9.42 -3.65
N GLY A 816 -22.59 -10.41 -4.28
CA GLY A 816 -24.05 -10.55 -4.41
C GLY A 816 -24.70 -9.67 -5.49
N THR A 817 -23.97 -8.85 -6.24
CA THR A 817 -24.56 -7.94 -7.26
C THR A 817 -24.41 -8.42 -8.70
N GLY A 818 -23.71 -9.54 -8.91
CA GLY A 818 -23.41 -10.14 -10.22
C GLY A 818 -24.52 -10.99 -10.85
N GLY A 819 -25.71 -11.05 -10.25
CA GLY A 819 -26.83 -11.84 -10.76
C GLY A 819 -26.94 -13.22 -10.10
N GLY A 820 -27.62 -14.14 -10.77
CA GLY A 820 -27.94 -15.48 -10.24
C GLY A 820 -29.42 -15.69 -9.91
N SER A 821 -29.72 -16.86 -9.35
CA SER A 821 -31.07 -17.27 -8.99
C SER A 821 -31.19 -17.54 -7.50
N GLY A 822 -32.33 -17.16 -6.92
CA GLY A 822 -32.66 -17.36 -5.51
C GLY A 822 -34.06 -17.96 -5.33
N ASP A 823 -34.55 -17.90 -4.10
CA ASP A 823 -35.91 -18.36 -3.76
C ASP A 823 -36.99 -17.52 -4.45
N ALA A 824 -38.18 -18.11 -4.62
CA ALA A 824 -39.30 -17.44 -5.26
C ALA A 824 -39.81 -16.28 -4.38
N GLY A 825 -39.74 -15.05 -4.90
CA GLY A 825 -40.15 -13.84 -4.21
C GLY A 825 -41.65 -13.54 -4.27
N VAL A 826 -42.04 -12.39 -3.72
CA VAL A 826 -43.44 -11.97 -3.52
C VAL A 826 -44.28 -11.91 -4.80
N ASN A 827 -43.66 -11.62 -5.94
CA ASN A 827 -44.31 -11.61 -7.26
C ASN A 827 -43.91 -12.80 -8.17
N GLY A 828 -43.30 -13.84 -7.58
CA GLY A 828 -42.88 -15.07 -8.28
C GLY A 828 -41.55 -14.95 -9.03
N SER A 829 -40.78 -13.88 -8.83
CA SER A 829 -39.40 -13.77 -9.32
C SER A 829 -38.49 -14.80 -8.65
N THR A 830 -37.56 -15.41 -9.39
CA THR A 830 -36.50 -16.29 -8.86
C THR A 830 -35.13 -15.65 -8.98
N VAL A 831 -35.06 -14.32 -9.15
CA VAL A 831 -33.81 -13.57 -9.29
C VAL A 831 -33.18 -13.41 -7.91
N ALA A 832 -31.86 -13.62 -7.80
CA ALA A 832 -31.14 -13.34 -6.57
C ALA A 832 -31.10 -11.81 -6.32
N LEU A 833 -31.63 -11.37 -5.19
CA LEU A 833 -31.62 -9.95 -4.81
C LEU A 833 -30.31 -9.58 -4.09
N PRO A 834 -29.76 -8.38 -4.36
CA PRO A 834 -28.55 -7.88 -3.71
C PRO A 834 -28.84 -7.31 -2.32
N PHE A 835 -27.78 -6.95 -1.59
CA PHE A 835 -27.86 -6.08 -0.40
C PHE A 835 -28.71 -6.59 0.77
N GLY A 836 -28.98 -7.90 0.84
CA GLY A 836 -29.84 -8.48 1.87
C GLY A 836 -31.32 -8.14 1.70
N LEU A 837 -31.73 -7.71 0.50
CA LEU A 837 -33.14 -7.49 0.19
C LEU A 837 -33.92 -8.80 0.27
N ASP A 838 -34.99 -8.80 1.06
CA ASP A 838 -35.80 -9.99 1.30
C ASP A 838 -36.73 -10.26 0.10
N PRO A 839 -36.56 -11.39 -0.62
CA PRO A 839 -37.41 -11.72 -1.76
C PRO A 839 -38.88 -11.92 -1.35
N ALA A 840 -39.17 -12.28 -0.10
CA ALA A 840 -40.54 -12.47 0.38
C ALA A 840 -41.34 -11.15 0.49
N THR A 841 -40.66 -10.00 0.49
CA THR A 841 -41.29 -8.68 0.61
C THR A 841 -40.95 -7.73 -0.54
N THR A 842 -39.88 -8.01 -1.30
CA THR A 842 -39.38 -7.13 -2.36
C THR A 842 -39.74 -7.66 -3.76
N PRO A 843 -40.70 -7.06 -4.49
CA PRO A 843 -40.94 -7.41 -5.88
C PRO A 843 -39.84 -6.85 -6.79
N VAL A 844 -39.59 -7.54 -7.91
CA VAL A 844 -38.72 -7.07 -9.00
C VAL A 844 -39.48 -7.05 -10.30
N LEU A 845 -39.23 -6.05 -11.14
CA LEU A 845 -39.67 -6.02 -12.53
C LEU A 845 -38.51 -5.60 -13.43
N GLY A 846 -38.31 -6.31 -14.54
CA GLY A 846 -37.31 -5.94 -15.54
C GLY A 846 -37.73 -6.25 -16.97
N SER A 847 -37.08 -5.59 -17.93
CA SER A 847 -37.40 -5.66 -19.36
C SER A 847 -36.54 -6.64 -20.17
N TYR A 848 -35.61 -7.38 -19.53
CA TYR A 848 -34.75 -8.32 -20.25
C TYR A 848 -35.58 -9.41 -20.96
N GLY A 849 -35.35 -9.58 -22.25
CA GLY A 849 -36.09 -10.53 -23.10
C GLY A 849 -37.39 -9.99 -23.69
N ALA A 850 -37.72 -8.71 -23.49
CA ALA A 850 -38.80 -8.05 -24.22
C ALA A 850 -38.47 -7.99 -25.73
N ASN A 851 -39.47 -8.25 -26.58
CA ASN A 851 -39.34 -8.23 -28.05
C ASN A 851 -39.94 -6.96 -28.70
N GLU A 852 -40.54 -6.11 -27.88
CA GLU A 852 -41.15 -4.83 -28.24
C GLU A 852 -40.71 -3.80 -27.18
N PRO A 853 -40.78 -2.48 -27.48
CA PRO A 853 -40.50 -1.45 -26.49
C PRO A 853 -41.28 -1.69 -25.19
N ALA A 854 -40.58 -1.63 -24.07
CA ALA A 854 -41.11 -1.91 -22.75
C ALA A 854 -41.27 -0.61 -21.96
N HIS A 855 -42.39 -0.48 -21.25
CA HIS A 855 -42.78 0.71 -20.50
C HIS A 855 -43.32 0.29 -19.14
N LEU A 856 -42.85 0.94 -18.07
CA LEU A 856 -43.32 0.72 -16.70
C LEU A 856 -43.62 2.05 -16.03
N THR A 857 -44.82 2.18 -15.49
CA THR A 857 -45.22 3.19 -14.52
C THR A 857 -45.75 2.46 -13.30
N SER A 858 -45.08 2.58 -12.16
CA SER A 858 -45.53 1.93 -10.92
C SER A 858 -46.78 2.57 -10.33
N GLY A 859 -47.39 1.91 -9.35
CA GLY A 859 -48.30 2.57 -8.41
C GLY A 859 -47.59 3.67 -7.61
N TRP A 860 -48.38 4.53 -6.96
CA TRP A 860 -47.85 5.57 -6.06
C TRP A 860 -47.43 4.97 -4.73
N TYR A 861 -46.25 5.37 -4.26
CA TYR A 861 -45.68 5.08 -2.94
C TYR A 861 -45.74 6.32 -2.07
N ALA A 862 -46.20 6.18 -0.83
CA ALA A 862 -46.34 7.31 0.09
C ALA A 862 -44.97 7.78 0.58
N LEU A 863 -44.71 9.09 0.50
CA LEU A 863 -43.56 9.70 1.16
C LEU A 863 -43.94 10.08 2.60
N PRO A 864 -43.15 9.67 3.62
CA PRO A 864 -43.31 10.15 4.98
C PRO A 864 -42.91 11.63 5.10
N GLU A 865 -43.14 12.21 6.29
CA GLU A 865 -42.67 13.54 6.63
C GLU A 865 -41.14 13.63 6.48
N ARG A 866 -40.64 14.78 6.01
CA ARG A 866 -39.20 14.96 5.76
C ARG A 866 -38.42 14.89 7.07
N SER A 867 -37.36 14.08 7.09
CA SER A 867 -36.37 14.05 8.16
C SER A 867 -34.97 14.26 7.60
N GLU A 868 -34.08 14.86 8.41
CA GLU A 868 -32.64 14.90 8.15
C GLU A 868 -32.01 13.50 8.24
N ASP A 869 -32.64 12.55 8.94
CA ASP A 869 -32.17 11.17 9.08
C ASP A 869 -32.32 10.33 7.81
N THR A 870 -33.17 10.77 6.86
CA THR A 870 -33.42 10.08 5.59
C THR A 870 -33.23 11.05 4.42
N PRO A 871 -31.98 11.49 4.14
CA PRO A 871 -31.71 12.52 3.14
C PRO A 871 -31.77 12.00 1.69
N LEU A 872 -31.95 10.69 1.49
CA LEU A 872 -31.95 10.02 0.20
C LEU A 872 -33.23 9.22 -0.03
N LEU A 873 -33.73 9.26 -1.25
CA LEU A 873 -34.61 8.24 -1.82
C LEU A 873 -33.77 7.33 -2.71
N VAL A 874 -33.93 6.02 -2.55
CA VAL A 874 -33.13 5.01 -3.27
C VAL A 874 -34.04 4.05 -4.03
N VAL A 875 -33.61 3.72 -5.25
CA VAL A 875 -34.17 2.64 -6.06
C VAL A 875 -33.05 1.66 -6.38
N THR A 876 -33.19 0.40 -5.97
CA THR A 876 -32.23 -0.64 -6.37
C THR A 876 -32.58 -1.10 -7.79
N ALA A 877 -31.59 -1.06 -8.68
CA ALA A 877 -31.79 -1.30 -10.10
C ALA A 877 -30.62 -2.09 -10.71
N ALA A 878 -30.87 -2.72 -11.84
CA ALA A 878 -29.89 -3.41 -12.68
C ALA A 878 -30.09 -3.05 -14.16
N GLY A 879 -29.13 -3.43 -15.00
CA GLY A 879 -29.14 -3.11 -16.42
C GLY A 879 -28.49 -1.77 -16.75
N ARG A 880 -28.78 -1.24 -17.94
CA ARG A 880 -28.15 -0.02 -18.49
C ARG A 880 -29.12 1.14 -18.38
N ILE A 881 -28.81 2.08 -17.50
CA ILE A 881 -29.70 3.20 -17.18
C ILE A 881 -28.99 4.49 -17.54
N ARG A 882 -29.71 5.37 -18.23
CA ARG A 882 -29.21 6.68 -18.63
C ARG A 882 -29.03 7.55 -17.40
N TYR A 883 -27.85 8.13 -17.25
CA TYR A 883 -27.60 9.16 -16.23
C TYR A 883 -26.68 10.26 -16.77
N VAL A 884 -26.65 11.38 -16.06
CA VAL A 884 -25.77 12.51 -16.35
C VAL A 884 -24.87 12.73 -15.14
N ASP A 885 -23.56 12.69 -15.34
CA ASP A 885 -22.59 12.88 -14.26
C ASP A 885 -22.49 14.38 -13.85
N PRO A 886 -21.78 14.69 -12.75
CA PRO A 886 -21.60 16.08 -12.31
C PRO A 886 -20.85 16.99 -13.31
N ASP A 887 -20.09 16.41 -14.25
CA ASP A 887 -19.39 17.12 -15.32
C ASP A 887 -20.32 17.38 -16.54
N GLY A 888 -21.55 16.88 -16.51
CA GLY A 888 -22.54 16.99 -17.58
C GLY A 888 -22.35 15.96 -18.70
N ILE A 889 -21.53 14.93 -18.47
CA ILE A 889 -21.33 13.82 -19.40
C ILE A 889 -22.54 12.88 -19.29
N VAL A 890 -23.13 12.56 -20.43
CA VAL A 890 -24.28 11.65 -20.51
C VAL A 890 -23.77 10.23 -20.73
N THR A 891 -24.16 9.32 -19.84
CA THR A 891 -23.98 7.88 -20.04
C THR A 891 -25.24 7.33 -20.72
N GLU A 892 -25.06 6.65 -21.85
CA GLU A 892 -26.15 6.06 -22.64
C GLU A 892 -26.77 4.87 -21.90
N GLY A 893 -28.09 4.73 -22.01
CA GLY A 893 -28.88 3.66 -21.38
C GLY A 893 -30.37 3.93 -21.51
N GLN A 894 -31.18 3.11 -20.85
CA GLN A 894 -32.64 3.25 -20.80
C GLN A 894 -33.06 4.33 -19.80
N GLU A 895 -34.22 4.96 -20.04
CA GLU A 895 -34.67 6.07 -19.21
C GLU A 895 -35.36 5.55 -17.94
N LEU A 896 -34.94 6.08 -16.80
CA LEU A 896 -35.56 5.83 -15.50
C LEU A 896 -35.75 7.16 -14.80
N LEU A 897 -36.98 7.48 -14.46
CA LEU A 897 -37.38 8.68 -13.74
C LEU A 897 -38.19 8.30 -12.50
N VAL A 898 -38.11 9.15 -11.47
CA VAL A 898 -39.02 9.09 -10.34
C VAL A 898 -39.91 10.32 -10.40
N GLU A 899 -41.19 10.09 -10.65
CA GLU A 899 -42.21 11.14 -10.58
C GLU A 899 -42.61 11.36 -9.12
N TYR A 900 -42.79 12.62 -8.75
CA TYR A 900 -43.31 13.01 -7.44
C TYR A 900 -44.61 13.77 -7.59
N GLY A 901 -45.49 13.63 -6.60
CA GLY A 901 -46.82 14.20 -6.62
C GLY A 901 -47.36 14.55 -5.24
N SER A 902 -48.49 15.26 -5.24
CA SER A 902 -49.24 15.62 -4.03
C SER A 902 -50.65 15.06 -4.10
N ARG A 903 -51.11 14.40 -3.03
CA ARG A 903 -52.48 13.89 -2.93
C ARG A 903 -53.50 15.03 -2.94
N ARG A 904 -54.50 14.91 -3.82
CA ARG A 904 -55.66 15.80 -3.85
C ARG A 904 -56.70 15.36 -2.82
N PRO A 905 -57.62 16.25 -2.42
CA PRO A 905 -58.77 15.87 -1.58
C PRO A 905 -59.65 14.77 -2.19
N SER A 906 -59.58 14.55 -3.51
CA SER A 906 -60.29 13.46 -4.20
C SER A 906 -59.70 12.07 -3.94
N GLY A 907 -58.48 11.99 -3.40
CA GLY A 907 -57.70 10.75 -3.25
C GLY A 907 -56.66 10.54 -4.34
N ASP A 908 -56.82 11.17 -5.51
CA ASP A 908 -55.86 11.06 -6.63
C ASP A 908 -54.56 11.85 -6.36
N VAL A 909 -53.43 11.32 -6.81
CA VAL A 909 -52.15 12.05 -6.77
C VAL A 909 -51.99 12.91 -8.02
N GLU A 910 -51.74 14.20 -7.83
CA GLU A 910 -51.35 15.11 -8.92
C GLU A 910 -49.84 15.01 -9.16
N VAL A 911 -49.43 14.64 -10.38
CA VAL A 911 -48.00 14.68 -10.78
C VAL A 911 -47.52 16.13 -10.79
N ARG A 912 -46.41 16.39 -10.09
CA ARG A 912 -45.83 17.74 -9.94
C ARG A 912 -44.52 17.88 -10.72
N GLY A 913 -43.81 16.78 -10.93
CA GLY A 913 -42.57 16.74 -11.70
C GLY A 913 -41.91 15.38 -11.63
N ALA A 914 -40.72 15.28 -12.21
CA ALA A 914 -39.91 14.07 -12.22
C ALA A 914 -38.44 14.42 -11.95
N VAL A 915 -37.70 13.46 -11.42
CA VAL A 915 -36.26 13.55 -11.19
C VAL A 915 -35.56 12.32 -11.73
N ALA A 916 -34.43 12.52 -12.40
CA ALA A 916 -33.55 11.42 -12.81
C ALA A 916 -32.61 11.08 -11.64
N PRO A 917 -32.45 9.80 -11.29
CA PRO A 917 -31.56 9.42 -10.21
C PRO A 917 -30.08 9.56 -10.60
N ILE A 918 -29.24 9.69 -9.58
CA ILE A 918 -27.79 9.57 -9.68
C ILE A 918 -27.43 8.09 -9.74
N ASP A 919 -26.61 7.70 -10.72
CA ASP A 919 -26.06 6.36 -10.87
C ASP A 919 -24.53 6.42 -10.76
N ILE A 920 -23.95 5.60 -9.88
CA ILE A 920 -22.49 5.49 -9.73
C ILE A 920 -21.92 4.23 -10.41
N GLY A 921 -22.77 3.39 -10.99
CA GLY A 921 -22.37 2.12 -11.58
C GLY A 921 -22.03 1.04 -10.55
N PRO A 922 -21.46 -0.09 -11.01
CA PRO A 922 -21.22 -0.40 -12.43
C PRO A 922 -22.46 -1.01 -13.12
N ALA A 923 -22.58 -0.78 -14.43
CA ALA A 923 -23.58 -1.46 -15.26
C ALA A 923 -22.99 -2.77 -15.84
N PRO A 924 -23.81 -3.82 -16.07
CA PRO A 924 -25.24 -3.95 -15.80
C PRO A 924 -25.58 -4.45 -14.38
N SER A 925 -24.60 -4.54 -13.47
CA SER A 925 -24.76 -5.06 -12.10
C SER A 925 -25.85 -4.38 -11.29
N TRP A 926 -26.35 -5.10 -10.27
CA TRP A 926 -27.23 -4.52 -9.27
C TRP A 926 -26.54 -3.36 -8.53
N ARG A 927 -27.25 -2.24 -8.40
CA ARG A 927 -26.75 -1.04 -7.74
C ARG A 927 -27.87 -0.16 -7.20
N ASN A 928 -27.53 0.77 -6.32
CA ASN A 928 -28.46 1.69 -5.70
C ASN A 928 -28.43 3.04 -6.42
N LEU A 929 -29.52 3.39 -7.07
CA LEU A 929 -29.73 4.69 -7.69
C LEU A 929 -30.23 5.69 -6.66
N ARG A 930 -29.66 6.89 -6.65
CA ARG A 930 -29.75 7.83 -5.52
C ARG A 930 -30.48 9.11 -5.93
N ILE A 931 -31.47 9.52 -5.16
CA ILE A 931 -32.18 10.78 -5.36
C ILE A 931 -32.09 11.57 -4.06
N PRO A 932 -31.28 12.64 -4.01
CA PRO A 932 -31.27 13.55 -2.87
C PRO A 932 -32.66 14.12 -2.63
N MET A 933 -33.14 14.00 -1.39
CA MET A 933 -34.50 14.41 -1.03
C MET A 933 -34.75 15.90 -1.24
N GLU A 934 -33.70 16.73 -1.25
CA GLU A 934 -33.76 18.15 -1.59
C GLU A 934 -34.18 18.46 -3.05
N GLN A 935 -34.04 17.49 -3.96
CA GLN A 935 -34.48 17.64 -5.36
C GLN A 935 -36.00 17.46 -5.52
N ILE A 936 -36.65 16.86 -4.51
CA ILE A 936 -38.09 16.66 -4.49
C ILE A 936 -38.71 17.75 -3.61
N PRO A 937 -39.70 18.52 -4.11
CA PRO A 937 -40.39 19.55 -3.32
C PRO A 937 -40.93 19.04 -1.97
N ALA A 938 -40.84 19.87 -0.94
CA ALA A 938 -41.25 19.50 0.42
C ALA A 938 -42.75 19.22 0.58
N ASP A 939 -43.59 19.71 -0.35
CA ASP A 939 -45.04 19.49 -0.41
C ASP A 939 -45.45 18.24 -1.22
N ALA A 940 -44.49 17.51 -1.79
CA ALA A 940 -44.74 16.21 -2.40
C ALA A 940 -44.87 15.13 -1.31
N ASP A 941 -45.92 14.32 -1.39
CA ASP A 941 -46.27 13.29 -0.40
C ASP A 941 -46.41 11.88 -1.02
N ALA A 942 -46.13 11.74 -2.31
CA ALA A 942 -46.06 10.47 -3.00
C ALA A 942 -45.04 10.48 -4.14
N VAL A 943 -44.47 9.30 -4.44
CA VAL A 943 -43.55 9.06 -5.57
C VAL A 943 -43.94 7.82 -6.36
N ARG A 944 -43.55 7.73 -7.63
CA ARG A 944 -43.66 6.51 -8.44
C ARG A 944 -42.51 6.40 -9.43
N ILE A 945 -42.21 5.19 -9.85
CA ILE A 945 -41.18 4.89 -10.84
C ILE A 945 -41.79 4.96 -12.23
N VAL A 946 -41.08 5.60 -13.16
CA VAL A 946 -41.37 5.60 -14.60
C VAL A 946 -40.12 5.14 -15.33
N ALA A 947 -40.22 4.04 -16.08
CA ALA A 947 -39.12 3.44 -16.81
C ALA A 947 -39.52 3.17 -18.26
N ASP A 948 -38.63 3.54 -19.18
CA ASP A 948 -38.82 3.40 -20.61
C ASP A 948 -37.61 2.69 -21.23
N ASP A 949 -37.86 1.51 -21.78
CA ASP A 949 -36.92 0.72 -22.55
C ASP A 949 -37.34 0.71 -24.02
N THR A 950 -36.65 1.50 -24.82
CA THR A 950 -36.99 1.70 -26.25
C THR A 950 -36.01 1.00 -27.20
N ASP A 951 -34.94 0.40 -26.66
CA ASP A 951 -33.87 -0.22 -27.44
C ASP A 951 -33.99 -1.75 -27.38
N LEU A 952 -34.26 -2.38 -28.52
CA LEU A 952 -34.44 -3.83 -28.62
C LEU A 952 -33.12 -4.62 -28.63
N THR A 953 -31.99 -3.95 -28.44
CA THR A 953 -30.69 -4.62 -28.38
C THR A 953 -30.61 -5.48 -27.11
N PRO A 954 -30.18 -6.76 -27.15
CA PRO A 954 -30.22 -7.64 -25.98
C PRO A 954 -29.45 -7.16 -24.73
N LYS A 955 -28.48 -6.25 -24.90
CA LYS A 955 -27.71 -5.65 -23.80
C LYS A 955 -28.38 -4.42 -23.18
N GLN A 956 -29.42 -3.90 -23.81
CA GLN A 956 -30.17 -2.72 -23.39
C GLN A 956 -31.47 -3.18 -22.74
N TRP A 957 -31.52 -3.04 -21.44
CA TRP A 957 -32.65 -3.38 -20.59
C TRP A 957 -32.41 -2.73 -19.23
N LEU A 958 -33.46 -2.63 -18.42
CA LEU A 958 -33.32 -2.29 -17.01
C LEU A 958 -34.24 -3.11 -16.14
N ALA A 959 -33.91 -3.20 -14.85
CA ALA A 959 -34.78 -3.76 -13.82
C ALA A 959 -34.78 -2.88 -12.59
N VAL A 960 -35.90 -2.89 -11.87
CA VAL A 960 -36.13 -2.04 -10.69
C VAL A 960 -36.81 -2.81 -9.57
N THR A 961 -36.57 -2.32 -8.36
CA THR A 961 -37.28 -2.66 -7.12
C THR A 961 -38.11 -1.43 -6.67
N PRO A 962 -39.02 -1.57 -5.68
CA PRO A 962 -39.71 -0.43 -5.10
C PRO A 962 -38.75 0.63 -4.52
N PRO A 963 -39.15 1.91 -4.52
CA PRO A 963 -38.38 2.96 -3.89
C PRO A 963 -38.38 2.82 -2.36
N ARG A 964 -37.26 3.17 -1.72
CA ARG A 964 -37.12 3.19 -0.26
C ARG A 964 -36.41 4.45 0.24
N LEU A 965 -36.63 4.79 1.50
CA LEU A 965 -35.88 5.81 2.23
C LEU A 965 -34.91 5.11 3.20
N PRO A 966 -33.60 5.02 2.88
CA PRO A 966 -32.64 4.31 3.71
C PRO A 966 -32.59 4.84 5.13
N GLN A 967 -32.56 3.93 6.10
CA GLN A 967 -32.24 4.25 7.50
C GLN A 967 -30.75 4.03 7.70
N THR A 968 -29.98 5.12 7.69
CA THR A 968 -28.52 5.04 7.72
C THR A 968 -27.92 5.31 9.09
N GLN A 969 -26.77 4.71 9.33
CA GLN A 969 -25.89 4.97 10.47
C GLN A 969 -24.48 5.20 9.93
N THR A 970 -23.60 5.85 10.69
CA THR A 970 -22.20 5.99 10.23
C THR A 970 -21.52 4.62 10.22
N LEU A 971 -20.54 4.42 9.35
CA LEU A 971 -19.73 3.19 9.32
C LEU A 971 -19.07 2.94 10.68
N GLN A 972 -18.66 4.01 11.38
CA GLN A 972 -18.11 3.90 12.73
C GLN A 972 -19.13 3.35 13.74
N ASP A 973 -20.42 3.68 13.62
CA ASP A 973 -21.46 3.15 14.50
C ASP A 973 -21.82 1.69 14.19
N VAL A 974 -21.76 1.30 12.91
CA VAL A 974 -22.10 -0.07 12.47
C VAL A 974 -20.95 -1.05 12.74
N VAL A 975 -19.74 -0.71 12.32
CA VAL A 975 -18.55 -1.60 12.40
C VAL A 975 -17.83 -1.45 13.74
N GLY A 976 -17.85 -0.25 14.33
CA GLY A 976 -17.11 0.04 15.55
C GLY A 976 -15.59 0.01 15.37
N SER A 977 -14.89 -0.23 16.48
CA SER A 977 -13.43 -0.28 16.57
C SER A 977 -12.89 -1.60 17.15
N GLU A 978 -13.76 -2.58 17.41
CA GLU A 978 -13.40 -3.86 18.03
C GLU A 978 -13.51 -5.03 17.05
N ALA A 979 -14.54 -5.03 16.18
CA ALA A 979 -14.75 -6.07 15.19
C ALA A 979 -13.51 -6.24 14.29
N PRO A 980 -13.10 -7.49 13.97
CA PRO A 980 -12.01 -7.75 13.04
C PRO A 980 -12.44 -7.39 11.61
N VAL A 981 -11.68 -6.51 10.95
CA VAL A 981 -11.98 -6.03 9.60
C VAL A 981 -10.85 -6.41 8.65
N LEU A 982 -11.18 -6.96 7.47
CA LEU A 982 -10.27 -6.96 6.34
C LEU A 982 -10.29 -5.58 5.68
N LEU A 983 -9.37 -4.70 6.10
CA LEU A 983 -9.14 -3.43 5.43
C LEU A 983 -8.28 -3.67 4.20
N ASP A 984 -8.81 -3.48 2.99
CA ASP A 984 -8.00 -3.56 1.78
C ASP A 984 -6.81 -2.57 1.85
N TRP A 985 -5.69 -2.92 1.22
CA TRP A 985 -4.42 -2.23 1.49
C TRP A 985 -4.42 -0.72 1.16
N SER A 986 -5.30 -0.27 0.27
CA SER A 986 -5.41 1.13 -0.13
C SER A 986 -6.21 1.99 0.85
N VAL A 987 -7.07 1.38 1.68
CA VAL A 987 -8.05 2.11 2.51
C VAL A 987 -7.61 2.29 3.96
N GLY A 988 -6.63 1.53 4.45
CA GLY A 988 -6.29 1.49 5.88
C GLY A 988 -5.99 2.84 6.56
N LEU A 989 -5.44 3.83 5.84
CA LEU A 989 -5.20 5.17 6.41
C LEU A 989 -6.47 6.03 6.48
N SER A 990 -7.48 5.74 5.66
CA SER A 990 -8.79 6.42 5.67
C SER A 990 -9.72 5.87 6.77
N PHE A 991 -9.44 4.66 7.27
CA PHE A 991 -10.19 3.97 8.33
C PHE A 991 -9.27 3.61 9.52
N PRO A 992 -8.67 4.60 10.20
CA PRO A 992 -7.66 4.34 11.25
C PRO A 992 -8.26 3.80 12.57
N CYS A 993 -9.59 3.85 12.74
CA CYS A 993 -10.28 3.38 13.96
C CYS A 993 -10.68 1.90 13.87
N GLN A 994 -11.08 1.42 12.68
CA GLN A 994 -11.43 0.01 12.46
C GLN A 994 -10.20 -0.87 12.74
N ARG A 995 -10.38 -1.98 13.44
CA ARG A 995 -9.29 -2.89 13.81
C ARG A 995 -9.08 -3.90 12.67
N PRO A 996 -7.88 -3.98 12.06
CA PRO A 996 -7.59 -5.07 11.14
C PRO A 996 -7.66 -6.41 11.90
N PHE A 997 -8.09 -7.49 11.24
CA PHE A 997 -8.05 -8.81 11.88
C PHE A 997 -6.62 -9.15 12.33
N ASP A 998 -6.49 -9.84 13.46
CA ASP A 998 -5.18 -10.24 13.97
C ASP A 998 -4.79 -11.64 13.45
N HIS A 999 -3.51 -11.96 13.48
CA HIS A 999 -3.05 -13.33 13.28
C HIS A 999 -1.94 -13.64 14.27
N ARG A 1000 -1.88 -14.88 14.74
CA ARG A 1000 -0.87 -15.30 15.72
C ARG A 1000 -0.55 -16.77 15.53
N TYR A 1001 0.73 -17.12 15.69
CA TYR A 1001 1.22 -18.49 15.53
C TYR A 1001 0.96 -19.13 14.16
N GLY A 1002 0.65 -18.33 13.13
CA GLY A 1002 0.29 -18.80 11.79
C GLY A 1002 -1.21 -18.98 11.57
N VAL A 1003 -2.05 -18.73 12.58
CA VAL A 1003 -3.52 -18.77 12.49
C VAL A 1003 -4.08 -17.35 12.47
N ALA A 1004 -4.97 -17.04 11.54
CA ALA A 1004 -5.66 -15.76 11.45
C ALA A 1004 -6.97 -15.76 12.27
N GLU A 1005 -7.40 -14.58 12.69
CA GLU A 1005 -8.75 -14.31 13.15
C GLU A 1005 -9.67 -14.12 11.94
N ALA A 1006 -10.85 -14.75 11.94
CA ALA A 1006 -11.83 -14.58 10.87
C ALA A 1006 -12.41 -13.15 10.92
N PRO A 1007 -12.36 -12.36 9.82
CA PRO A 1007 -12.94 -11.03 9.78
C PRO A 1007 -14.47 -11.08 9.71
N GLU A 1008 -15.12 -10.09 10.32
CA GLU A 1008 -16.58 -9.90 10.26
C GLU A 1008 -16.97 -8.95 9.11
N PHE A 1009 -16.06 -8.06 8.72
CA PHE A 1009 -16.29 -7.06 7.68
C PHE A 1009 -15.10 -6.95 6.75
N ARG A 1010 -15.35 -6.47 5.54
CA ARG A 1010 -14.32 -6.01 4.62
C ARG A 1010 -14.63 -4.60 4.11
N ILE A 1011 -13.61 -3.75 4.08
CA ILE A 1011 -13.71 -2.41 3.50
C ILE A 1011 -12.83 -2.37 2.25
N LEU A 1012 -13.46 -2.09 1.12
CA LEU A 1012 -12.84 -2.02 -0.20
C LEU A 1012 -12.76 -0.56 -0.68
N PRO A 1013 -11.76 -0.19 -1.50
CA PRO A 1013 -11.75 1.10 -2.19
C PRO A 1013 -12.77 1.13 -3.33
N ASP A 1014 -12.79 2.23 -4.09
CA ASP A 1014 -13.55 2.37 -5.34
C ASP A 1014 -13.24 1.23 -6.34
N ARG A 1015 -14.14 1.00 -7.30
CA ARG A 1015 -14.09 -0.18 -8.19
C ARG A 1015 -12.71 -0.42 -8.84
N VAL A 1016 -12.07 0.60 -9.39
CA VAL A 1016 -10.74 0.50 -10.01
C VAL A 1016 -9.67 0.16 -8.97
N GLY A 1017 -9.79 0.71 -7.77
CA GLY A 1017 -8.95 0.34 -6.63
C GLY A 1017 -9.17 -1.12 -6.20
N ALA A 1018 -10.42 -1.59 -6.20
CA ALA A 1018 -10.80 -2.93 -5.74
C ALA A 1018 -10.28 -4.02 -6.69
N ASP A 1019 -10.29 -3.76 -8.00
CA ASP A 1019 -9.62 -4.61 -9.00
C ASP A 1019 -8.13 -4.81 -8.67
N SER A 1020 -7.44 -3.73 -8.30
CA SER A 1020 -6.02 -3.80 -7.92
C SER A 1020 -5.82 -4.47 -6.56
N THR A 1021 -6.70 -4.27 -5.58
CA THR A 1021 -6.55 -4.88 -4.24
C THR A 1021 -6.86 -6.36 -4.28
N ASN A 1022 -7.93 -6.77 -4.95
CA ASN A 1022 -8.29 -8.17 -5.18
C ASN A 1022 -7.13 -8.94 -5.79
N ALA A 1023 -6.57 -8.46 -6.91
CA ALA A 1023 -5.46 -9.14 -7.57
C ALA A 1023 -4.17 -9.17 -6.73
N TRP A 1024 -3.95 -8.18 -5.87
CA TRP A 1024 -2.74 -8.14 -5.03
C TRP A 1024 -2.80 -9.10 -3.83
N GLN A 1025 -3.98 -9.30 -3.28
CA GLN A 1025 -4.18 -10.03 -2.03
C GLN A 1025 -4.97 -11.35 -2.22
N ASP A 1026 -4.95 -11.85 -3.45
CA ASP A 1026 -5.60 -13.07 -3.94
C ASP A 1026 -4.97 -14.36 -3.40
N ALA A 1027 -5.62 -15.48 -3.73
CA ALA A 1027 -5.14 -16.82 -3.43
C ALA A 1027 -3.72 -17.06 -3.97
N PHE A 1028 -3.48 -16.74 -5.25
CA PHE A 1028 -2.18 -16.93 -5.90
C PHE A 1028 -1.04 -16.12 -5.24
N GLY A 1029 -1.34 -14.91 -4.80
CA GLY A 1029 -0.43 -14.05 -4.07
C GLY A 1029 -0.06 -14.54 -2.67
N GLY A 1030 -0.80 -15.50 -2.12
CA GLY A 1030 -0.70 -15.89 -0.71
C GLY A 1030 -1.29 -14.83 0.22
N GLY A 1031 -2.31 -14.07 -0.22
CA GLY A 1031 -2.98 -13.04 0.56
C GLY A 1031 -4.21 -13.55 1.31
N PRO A 1032 -4.89 -12.68 2.10
CA PRO A 1032 -6.03 -13.09 2.90
C PRO A 1032 -7.22 -13.67 2.11
N LEU A 1033 -7.42 -13.25 0.85
CA LEU A 1033 -8.55 -13.75 0.05
C LEU A 1033 -8.43 -15.24 -0.29
N GLY A 1034 -7.23 -15.84 -0.21
CA GLY A 1034 -7.10 -17.27 -0.44
C GLY A 1034 -7.67 -18.16 0.66
N TRP A 1035 -7.88 -17.65 1.87
CA TRP A 1035 -8.52 -18.40 2.96
C TRP A 1035 -9.85 -17.81 3.40
N VAL A 1036 -10.09 -16.51 3.20
CA VAL A 1036 -11.36 -15.86 3.55
C VAL A 1036 -12.50 -16.47 2.75
N ASP A 1037 -12.35 -16.60 1.42
CA ASP A 1037 -13.41 -17.12 0.55
C ASP A 1037 -13.69 -18.62 0.79
N LEU A 1038 -12.77 -19.33 1.45
CA LEU A 1038 -12.96 -20.72 1.85
C LEU A 1038 -13.73 -20.87 3.16
N LEU A 1039 -13.85 -19.81 3.97
CA LEU A 1039 -14.46 -19.85 5.30
C LEU A 1039 -15.73 -18.99 5.39
N LEU A 1040 -15.77 -17.90 4.62
CA LEU A 1040 -16.74 -16.82 4.75
C LEU A 1040 -17.40 -16.52 3.40
N VAL A 1041 -18.68 -16.16 3.43
CA VAL A 1041 -19.43 -15.61 2.30
C VAL A 1041 -19.54 -14.10 2.48
N ALA A 1042 -19.19 -13.33 1.45
CA ALA A 1042 -19.34 -11.88 1.45
C ALA A 1042 -20.75 -11.45 1.04
N GLU A 1043 -21.28 -10.44 1.71
CA GLU A 1043 -22.52 -9.75 1.36
C GLU A 1043 -22.27 -8.23 1.34
N THR A 1044 -22.53 -7.57 0.21
CA THR A 1044 -22.35 -6.10 0.11
C THR A 1044 -23.44 -5.38 0.91
N MET A 1045 -23.05 -4.45 1.79
CA MET A 1045 -23.97 -3.55 2.49
C MET A 1045 -24.14 -2.24 1.72
N PRO A 1046 -25.38 -1.72 1.52
CA PRO A 1046 -25.58 -0.41 0.92
C PRO A 1046 -24.88 0.68 1.73
N SER A 1047 -24.11 1.51 1.03
CA SER A 1047 -23.40 2.61 1.65
C SER A 1047 -23.30 3.82 0.73
N TYR A 1048 -23.21 4.99 1.36
CA TYR A 1048 -23.28 6.29 0.72
C TYR A 1048 -22.27 7.23 1.38
N LEU A 1049 -21.64 8.10 0.60
CA LEU A 1049 -20.79 9.15 1.17
C LEU A 1049 -21.65 10.37 1.48
N ASN A 1050 -21.71 10.75 2.75
CA ASN A 1050 -22.51 11.88 3.20
C ASN A 1050 -22.12 13.17 2.45
N ASP A 1051 -23.12 13.91 1.98
CA ASP A 1051 -22.97 15.14 1.18
C ASP A 1051 -22.23 15.04 -0.17
N ASP A 1052 -21.78 13.84 -0.61
CA ASP A 1052 -21.19 13.60 -1.95
C ASP A 1052 -21.84 12.34 -2.58
N TRP A 1053 -23.15 12.42 -2.83
CA TRP A 1053 -24.00 11.30 -3.26
C TRP A 1053 -23.64 10.70 -4.64
N ALA A 1054 -22.83 11.39 -5.45
CA ALA A 1054 -22.36 10.89 -6.74
C ALA A 1054 -20.99 10.22 -6.66
N ARG A 1055 -20.39 10.13 -5.46
CA ARG A 1055 -19.09 9.50 -5.26
C ARG A 1055 -19.24 7.98 -5.11
N ASP A 1056 -18.40 7.26 -5.83
CA ASP A 1056 -17.95 5.93 -5.43
C ASP A 1056 -16.79 6.09 -4.44
N TRP A 1057 -17.06 5.78 -3.17
CA TRP A 1057 -16.05 5.81 -2.11
C TRP A 1057 -15.35 4.45 -1.93
N GLY A 1058 -15.93 3.40 -2.52
CA GLY A 1058 -15.68 2.00 -2.24
C GLY A 1058 -16.92 1.28 -1.72
N SER A 1059 -16.69 0.15 -1.04
CA SER A 1059 -17.76 -0.69 -0.52
C SER A 1059 -17.45 -1.26 0.85
N LEU A 1060 -18.52 -1.61 1.57
CA LEU A 1060 -18.49 -2.37 2.81
C LEU A 1060 -19.15 -3.72 2.55
N GLU A 1061 -18.45 -4.79 2.86
CA GLU A 1061 -18.98 -6.15 2.83
C GLU A 1061 -19.06 -6.69 4.26
N ARG A 1062 -20.15 -7.39 4.58
CA ARG A 1062 -20.30 -8.22 5.77
C ARG A 1062 -19.92 -9.64 5.43
N TYR A 1063 -19.23 -10.32 6.32
CA TYR A 1063 -18.89 -11.72 6.19
C TYR A 1063 -19.78 -12.61 7.06
N GLU A 1064 -20.27 -13.68 6.48
CA GLU A 1064 -21.01 -14.73 7.18
C GLU A 1064 -20.26 -16.08 7.07
N PRO A 1065 -20.10 -16.84 8.17
CA PRO A 1065 -19.46 -18.16 8.11
C PRO A 1065 -20.23 -19.15 7.22
N ILE A 1066 -19.50 -19.89 6.39
CA ILE A 1066 -20.06 -20.98 5.57
C ILE A 1066 -20.61 -22.10 6.46
N ASP A 1067 -19.90 -22.42 7.55
CA ASP A 1067 -20.36 -23.33 8.60
C ASP A 1067 -20.56 -22.56 9.92
N PRO A 1068 -21.76 -22.08 10.24
CA PRO A 1068 -22.03 -21.31 11.45
C PRO A 1068 -21.97 -22.15 12.74
N SER A 1069 -21.83 -23.48 12.63
CA SER A 1069 -21.69 -24.37 13.79
C SER A 1069 -20.25 -24.55 14.25
N ALA A 1070 -19.28 -24.16 13.43
CA ALA A 1070 -17.86 -24.21 13.76
C ALA A 1070 -17.49 -23.15 14.82
N THR A 1071 -16.42 -23.42 15.56
CA THR A 1071 -15.92 -22.52 16.61
C THR A 1071 -14.42 -22.27 16.45
N THR A 1072 -13.88 -21.16 16.94
CA THR A 1072 -12.44 -20.90 16.83
C THR A 1072 -11.61 -21.98 17.52
N ALA A 1073 -10.62 -22.54 16.81
CA ALA A 1073 -9.76 -23.59 17.34
C ALA A 1073 -8.88 -23.10 18.50
N THR A 1074 -8.72 -23.94 19.52
CA THR A 1074 -7.66 -23.76 20.52
C THR A 1074 -6.32 -24.17 19.91
N VAL A 1075 -5.32 -23.29 19.97
CA VAL A 1075 -3.97 -23.54 19.46
C VAL A 1075 -3.04 -23.95 20.60
N ASP A 1076 -2.45 -25.14 20.50
CA ASP A 1076 -1.44 -25.64 21.41
C ASP A 1076 -0.08 -25.02 21.06
N THR A 1077 0.70 -24.59 22.05
CA THR A 1077 2.01 -23.96 21.82
C THR A 1077 3.11 -24.52 22.71
N GLU A 1078 4.31 -24.68 22.13
CA GLU A 1078 5.53 -25.06 22.83
C GLU A 1078 6.68 -24.11 22.46
N THR A 1079 7.43 -23.63 23.46
CA THR A 1079 8.63 -22.83 23.20
C THR A 1079 9.84 -23.72 22.89
N VAL A 1080 10.33 -23.67 21.65
CA VAL A 1080 11.48 -24.46 21.18
C VAL A 1080 12.65 -23.55 20.82
N THR A 1081 13.86 -23.91 21.25
CA THR A 1081 15.08 -23.19 20.83
C THR A 1081 15.53 -23.67 19.46
N ARG A 1082 15.55 -22.78 18.47
CA ARG A 1082 16.01 -23.07 17.10
C ARG A 1082 17.34 -22.37 16.82
N SER A 1083 18.16 -22.97 15.94
CA SER A 1083 19.37 -22.33 15.44
C SER A 1083 19.04 -21.27 14.39
N GLY A 1084 19.96 -20.31 14.14
CA GLY A 1084 19.72 -19.28 13.12
C GLY A 1084 19.70 -19.79 11.66
N LEU A 1085 19.96 -21.08 11.44
CA LEU A 1085 19.96 -21.76 10.14
C LEU A 1085 18.87 -22.85 10.05
N TRP A 1086 18.08 -23.03 11.09
CA TRP A 1086 17.00 -24.02 11.08
C TRP A 1086 15.94 -23.66 10.04
N SER A 1087 15.43 -24.67 9.34
CA SER A 1087 14.31 -24.58 8.42
C SER A 1087 13.49 -25.86 8.53
N PRO A 1088 12.15 -25.78 8.65
CA PRO A 1088 11.27 -26.96 8.66
C PRO A 1088 10.93 -27.48 7.25
N GLY A 1089 11.49 -26.88 6.19
CA GLY A 1089 11.12 -27.15 4.81
C GLY A 1089 10.61 -25.90 4.10
N PRO A 1090 10.37 -25.97 2.79
CA PRO A 1090 9.88 -24.83 2.02
C PRO A 1090 8.42 -24.49 2.34
N ILE A 1091 8.07 -23.20 2.24
CA ILE A 1091 6.68 -22.76 2.09
C ILE A 1091 6.24 -23.09 0.66
N ALA A 1092 5.02 -23.63 0.51
CA ALA A 1092 4.42 -23.95 -0.78
C ALA A 1092 3.95 -22.69 -1.52
N ALA A 1093 4.91 -21.87 -1.93
CA ALA A 1093 4.66 -20.68 -2.76
C ALA A 1093 4.54 -21.09 -4.24
N ARG A 1094 3.42 -21.73 -4.60
CA ARG A 1094 3.15 -22.30 -5.92
C ARG A 1094 1.85 -21.81 -6.53
#